data_AF-A0A356TDY4-F1
#
_entry.id   AF-A0A356TDY4-F1
#
_cell.length_a   1.000
_cell.length_b   1.000
_cell.length_c   1.000
_cell.angle_alpha   90.00
_cell.angle_beta   90.00
_cell.angle_gamma   90.00
#
_symmetry.space_group_name_H-M   'P 1'
#
loop_
_entity.id
_entity.type
_entity.pdbx_description
1 polymer ?
#
loop_
_entity_poly.entity_id
_entity_poly.type
_entity_poly.pdbx_seq_one_letter_code
_entity_poly.pdbx_strand_id
1 'polypeptide(L)'
;MRRFLLIALLLAGCEVDPFCTNCFDAGEGGVGMDSGGDLDGGRMDGELPPGDTGVADAGPDGCLEAELCNDLDDDCDGFTDEGFDLDRNPDHCGECDNVCLPPHAFGMCEAGVCGLGACDVGFYDLDEDPSNGCEYRCAGTEPDDDVCDLRDDDCDGVVDEDVDVNGDPVNCGRCGRVCNAPHSTAACDMGVCALDACEADFWDLDGDAANGCEYACTQASPADEVCNARDDDCDGVVDEGDPGGGVACGSSDGACMTGTTRCDAGRLRCDGEVTPTAELCNGVDDDCDGSTDEGNPEGGRVCGTSAGVCEVGMETCTGGALVCMGEVTGGPELCNNLDDDCDGSIDEMNPEGGAACGSSTGACTQGALTCNAGALVCMGGVGPSSEACNGADDDCDGATDEGNPGGGALCGTDLGVCSPGSFQCSGGALVCVGEVTGGPESCNGQDDDCDGSVDEGNPDGGAACGPTTDACTAGARTCRGGTLVCEGGTGPSAEACNTLDDDCDGMTDEGFALATDVNNCGSCGNVCSFPSATARCASGSCEIASCAANTHDLDGVASNGCEYSCSFAGSEVCNGRDDDCDGSTDETLAAPSGFCNPNGVCAGTTPTCAGASGWQCMYGAAFQTPESSCDTLDNDCDGFVDEAFPLVGTSCSNGAGACRTTGAYRCNAMGDAVECSAPPAGAPADEACNGLDDD
;
A
#
# COMPACT_ATOMS: atom_id res chain seq x y z
N MET A 1 -33.19 -5.44 -3.23
CA MET A 1 -34.11 -5.29 -4.37
C MET A 1 -33.28 -5.41 -5.63
N ARG A 2 -33.62 -6.38 -6.48
CA ARG A 2 -32.85 -6.84 -7.65
C ARG A 2 -32.99 -5.90 -8.83
N ARG A 3 -31.87 -5.55 -9.50
CA ARG A 3 -31.79 -5.40 -10.97
C ARG A 3 -30.37 -5.77 -11.43
N PHE A 4 -30.16 -7.06 -11.72
CA PHE A 4 -29.08 -7.51 -12.60
C PHE A 4 -29.60 -7.37 -14.03
N LEU A 5 -28.97 -6.51 -14.83
CA LEU A 5 -29.22 -6.36 -16.25
C LEU A 5 -28.14 -7.17 -16.99
N LEU A 6 -28.51 -8.36 -17.48
CA LEU A 6 -27.72 -9.12 -18.44
C LEU A 6 -27.81 -8.41 -19.80
N ILE A 7 -26.68 -7.88 -20.27
CA ILE A 7 -26.50 -7.47 -21.67
C ILE A 7 -25.61 -8.53 -22.30
N ALA A 8 -26.21 -9.39 -23.12
CA ALA A 8 -25.51 -10.27 -24.05
C ALA A 8 -25.34 -9.50 -25.36
N LEU A 9 -24.12 -9.05 -25.66
CA LEU A 9 -23.77 -8.46 -26.94
C LEU A 9 -23.29 -9.58 -27.88
N LEU A 10 -23.93 -9.65 -29.05
CA LEU A 10 -23.57 -10.50 -30.19
C LEU A 10 -22.30 -9.92 -30.83
N LEU A 11 -21.17 -10.61 -30.70
CA LEU A 11 -20.01 -10.43 -31.57
C LEU A 11 -20.25 -11.27 -32.83
N ALA A 12 -20.63 -10.61 -33.92
CA ALA A 12 -20.49 -11.18 -35.26
C ALA A 12 -19.05 -10.90 -35.69
N GLY A 13 -18.17 -11.88 -35.49
CA GLY A 13 -16.85 -11.88 -36.10
C GLY A 13 -16.99 -12.17 -37.60
N CYS A 14 -16.45 -11.30 -38.45
CA CYS A 14 -16.10 -11.66 -39.81
C CYS A 14 -14.89 -12.62 -39.74
N GLU A 15 -15.14 -13.89 -40.03
CA GLU A 15 -14.09 -14.88 -40.30
C GLU A 15 -13.68 -14.68 -41.77
N VAL A 16 -12.54 -14.03 -42.01
CA VAL A 16 -11.90 -14.04 -43.33
C VAL A 16 -11.05 -15.30 -43.43
N ASP A 17 -11.59 -16.30 -44.12
CA ASP A 17 -10.90 -17.54 -44.48
C ASP A 17 -9.94 -17.26 -45.67
N PRO A 18 -8.61 -17.41 -45.52
CA PRO A 18 -7.70 -17.31 -46.64
C PRO A 18 -7.68 -18.64 -47.42
N PHE A 19 -8.19 -18.59 -48.64
CA PHE A 19 -7.99 -19.55 -49.74
C PHE A 19 -8.32 -21.04 -49.47
N CYS A 20 -9.58 -21.40 -49.71
CA CYS A 20 -10.00 -22.79 -49.89
C CYS A 20 -9.84 -23.22 -51.37
N THR A 21 -8.74 -23.89 -51.73
CA THR A 21 -8.47 -24.37 -53.11
C THR A 21 -9.04 -25.75 -53.44
N ASN A 22 -9.93 -26.32 -52.62
CA ASN A 22 -10.61 -27.59 -52.95
C ASN A 22 -11.96 -27.81 -52.24
N CYS A 23 -12.91 -26.89 -52.38
CA CYS A 23 -14.32 -27.20 -52.15
C CYS A 23 -15.01 -27.57 -53.47
N PHE A 24 -15.29 -28.87 -53.62
CA PHE A 24 -16.23 -29.39 -54.61
C PHE A 24 -17.63 -28.87 -54.27
N ASP A 25 -18.29 -28.19 -55.22
CA ASP A 25 -19.75 -28.21 -55.27
C ASP A 25 -20.28 -28.28 -56.70
N ALA A 26 -21.33 -29.09 -56.84
CA ALA A 26 -21.88 -29.59 -58.08
C ALA A 26 -22.85 -28.60 -58.74
N GLY A 27 -22.80 -28.47 -60.07
CA GLY A 27 -23.79 -27.68 -60.81
C GLY A 27 -23.59 -27.58 -62.32
N GLU A 28 -23.78 -28.71 -63.01
CA GLU A 28 -24.14 -28.91 -64.43
C GLU A 28 -24.06 -27.75 -65.46
N GLY A 29 -23.35 -28.00 -66.57
CA GLY A 29 -23.81 -27.54 -67.90
C GLY A 29 -22.76 -26.97 -68.87
N GLY A 30 -22.00 -27.87 -69.51
CA GLY A 30 -21.42 -27.81 -70.87
C GLY A 30 -21.15 -26.46 -71.57
N VAL A 31 -19.89 -26.22 -71.94
CA VAL A 31 -19.32 -26.47 -73.28
C VAL A 31 -17.81 -26.20 -73.18
N GLY A 32 -16.99 -27.12 -73.69
CA GLY A 32 -15.53 -26.98 -73.67
C GLY A 32 -15.05 -25.94 -74.66
N MET A 33 -14.14 -25.07 -74.21
CA MET A 33 -13.17 -24.36 -75.04
C MET A 33 -11.85 -24.31 -74.26
N ASP A 34 -10.80 -24.78 -74.94
CA ASP A 34 -9.41 -24.82 -74.52
C ASP A 34 -8.91 -23.46 -74.01
N SER A 35 -8.14 -23.49 -72.93
CA SER A 35 -7.08 -22.52 -72.68
C SER A 35 -5.77 -23.30 -72.64
N GLY A 36 -4.93 -23.05 -73.65
CA GLY A 36 -3.56 -23.57 -73.76
C GLY A 36 -2.77 -23.30 -72.48
N GLY A 37 -1.77 -24.11 -72.14
CA GLY A 37 -0.79 -24.68 -73.06
C GLY A 37 0.55 -24.20 -72.52
N ASP A 38 1.01 -24.88 -71.47
CA ASP A 38 2.28 -24.63 -70.80
C ASP A 38 3.44 -24.67 -71.80
N LEU A 39 4.12 -23.54 -71.95
CA LEU A 39 5.49 -23.49 -72.42
C LEU A 39 6.37 -23.32 -71.18
N ASP A 40 6.99 -24.40 -70.70
CA ASP A 40 8.44 -24.55 -70.77
C ASP A 40 8.90 -25.92 -70.24
N GLY A 41 9.94 -26.48 -70.86
CA GLY A 41 10.60 -27.71 -70.38
C GLY A 41 10.81 -28.80 -71.43
N GLY A 42 11.25 -28.44 -72.64
CA GLY A 42 11.70 -29.39 -73.64
C GLY A 42 12.95 -30.17 -73.20
N ARG A 43 12.76 -31.42 -72.78
CA ARG A 43 13.78 -32.47 -72.87
C ARG A 43 13.32 -33.46 -73.94
N MET A 44 14.02 -33.54 -75.07
CA MET A 44 14.20 -34.80 -75.80
C MET A 44 15.49 -34.79 -76.63
N ASP A 45 16.38 -35.68 -76.23
CA ASP A 45 17.51 -36.18 -77.00
C ASP A 45 16.93 -36.96 -78.19
N GLY A 46 17.04 -36.41 -79.41
CA GLY A 46 16.50 -37.01 -80.62
C GLY A 46 17.30 -36.61 -81.85
N GLU A 47 18.21 -37.48 -82.25
CA GLU A 47 19.06 -37.39 -83.45
C GLU A 47 18.26 -36.99 -84.72
N LEU A 48 18.60 -35.86 -85.34
CA LEU A 48 18.21 -35.52 -86.71
C LEU A 48 19.43 -35.12 -87.57
N PRO A 49 19.40 -35.41 -88.89
CA PRO A 49 20.56 -35.35 -89.78
C PRO A 49 20.93 -33.90 -90.17
N PRO A 50 22.16 -33.65 -90.64
CA PRO A 50 22.65 -32.28 -90.81
C PRO A 50 22.03 -31.64 -92.05
N GLY A 51 21.36 -30.49 -91.87
CA GLY A 51 21.02 -29.61 -92.99
C GLY A 51 19.81 -28.68 -92.88
N ASP A 52 19.28 -28.38 -91.69
CA ASP A 52 18.18 -27.42 -91.56
C ASP A 52 18.56 -26.28 -90.59
N THR A 53 18.42 -25.04 -91.06
CA THR A 53 18.80 -23.80 -90.34
C THR A 53 17.63 -22.82 -90.23
N GLY A 54 16.39 -23.31 -90.20
CA GLY A 54 15.19 -22.48 -90.03
C GLY A 54 14.62 -22.57 -88.61
N VAL A 55 14.14 -21.43 -88.11
CA VAL A 55 13.33 -21.31 -86.87
C VAL A 55 12.01 -22.08 -87.07
N ALA A 56 11.56 -22.80 -86.06
CA ALA A 56 10.58 -23.89 -86.20
C ALA A 56 9.15 -23.50 -86.64
N ASP A 57 8.84 -22.22 -86.84
CA ASP A 57 7.51 -21.71 -87.21
C ASP A 57 7.48 -20.79 -88.45
N ALA A 58 8.58 -20.62 -89.18
CA ALA A 58 8.54 -19.86 -90.44
C ALA A 58 7.94 -20.70 -91.58
N GLY A 59 7.04 -20.11 -92.37
CA GLY A 59 6.46 -20.75 -93.55
C GLY A 59 7.52 -21.16 -94.60
N PRO A 60 7.14 -21.90 -95.66
CA PRO A 60 8.08 -22.43 -96.66
C PRO A 60 8.89 -21.36 -97.43
N ASP A 61 8.52 -20.09 -97.30
CA ASP A 61 9.22 -18.93 -97.90
C ASP A 61 10.05 -18.12 -96.88
N GLY A 62 10.10 -18.53 -95.61
CA GLY A 62 10.88 -17.89 -94.54
C GLY A 62 10.18 -16.74 -93.81
N CYS A 63 8.94 -16.43 -94.18
CA CYS A 63 8.11 -15.39 -93.57
C CYS A 63 7.22 -15.96 -92.46
N LEU A 64 6.95 -15.16 -91.43
CA LEU A 64 6.07 -15.45 -90.30
C LEU A 64 4.61 -15.08 -90.63
N GLU A 65 3.65 -15.57 -89.82
CA GLU A 65 2.22 -15.26 -90.01
C GLU A 65 1.81 -13.89 -89.44
N ALA A 66 2.68 -13.27 -88.63
CA ALA A 66 2.50 -11.93 -88.08
C ALA A 66 3.87 -11.26 -87.97
N GLU A 67 3.90 -9.95 -88.19
CA GLU A 67 5.07 -9.09 -87.95
C GLU A 67 5.52 -9.21 -86.49
N LEU A 68 6.84 -9.30 -86.26
CA LEU A 68 7.42 -8.93 -84.97
C LEU A 68 7.97 -7.53 -85.07
N CYS A 69 8.03 -6.87 -83.92
CA CYS A 69 8.60 -5.56 -83.82
C CYS A 69 10.15 -5.62 -83.81
N ASN A 70 10.77 -5.71 -84.98
CA ASN A 70 12.21 -5.91 -85.07
C ASN A 70 12.88 -5.19 -86.25
N ASP A 71 12.18 -4.21 -86.85
CA ASP A 71 12.62 -3.46 -88.04
C ASP A 71 12.83 -4.35 -89.28
N LEU A 72 12.22 -5.54 -89.32
CA LEU A 72 12.19 -6.45 -90.47
C LEU A 72 10.76 -6.66 -90.95
N ASP A 73 10.63 -6.86 -92.25
CA ASP A 73 9.40 -7.30 -92.91
C ASP A 73 9.29 -8.81 -92.73
N ASP A 74 8.77 -9.22 -91.58
CA ASP A 74 8.76 -10.60 -91.09
C ASP A 74 7.71 -11.46 -91.81
N ASP A 75 6.60 -10.87 -92.24
CA ASP A 75 5.51 -11.49 -92.99
C ASP A 75 5.64 -11.30 -94.52
N CYS A 76 6.62 -10.49 -94.95
CA CYS A 76 7.03 -10.25 -96.32
C CYS A 76 5.97 -9.54 -97.20
N ASP A 77 5.08 -8.73 -96.62
CA ASP A 77 4.07 -7.98 -97.36
C ASP A 77 4.59 -6.67 -97.98
N GLY A 78 5.82 -6.27 -97.63
CA GLY A 78 6.52 -5.10 -98.14
C GLY A 78 6.32 -3.82 -97.31
N PHE A 79 5.63 -3.92 -96.19
CA PHE A 79 5.69 -2.97 -95.09
C PHE A 79 6.65 -3.52 -94.00
N THR A 80 6.89 -2.76 -92.95
CA THR A 80 7.82 -3.16 -91.90
C THR A 80 7.16 -2.76 -90.60
N ASP A 81 7.04 -3.71 -89.68
CA ASP A 81 6.40 -3.55 -88.38
C ASP A 81 4.97 -2.97 -88.47
N GLU A 82 4.14 -3.47 -89.39
CA GLU A 82 2.73 -3.09 -89.50
C GLU A 82 1.76 -4.00 -88.72
N GLY A 83 0.49 -3.56 -88.61
CA GLY A 83 -0.55 -4.36 -87.95
C GLY A 83 -0.65 -4.20 -86.43
N PHE A 84 0.27 -3.47 -85.78
CA PHE A 84 0.20 -3.13 -84.36
C PHE A 84 -0.79 -1.98 -84.09
N ASP A 85 -1.61 -2.10 -83.03
CA ASP A 85 -2.48 -0.99 -82.57
C ASP A 85 -1.66 -0.01 -81.72
N LEU A 86 -0.99 0.93 -82.39
CA LEU A 86 -0.17 1.94 -81.73
C LEU A 86 -0.96 2.96 -80.90
N ASP A 87 -2.29 3.00 -81.06
CA ASP A 87 -3.13 3.99 -80.39
C ASP A 87 -3.69 3.48 -79.05
N ARG A 88 -3.83 2.16 -78.88
CA ARG A 88 -4.50 1.55 -77.73
C ARG A 88 -3.78 0.35 -77.12
N ASN A 89 -2.80 -0.24 -77.81
CA ASN A 89 -2.07 -1.37 -77.25
C ASN A 89 -1.00 -0.85 -76.29
N PRO A 90 -1.06 -1.22 -74.99
CA PRO A 90 -0.02 -0.87 -74.03
C PRO A 90 1.36 -1.45 -74.41
N ASP A 91 1.43 -2.55 -75.15
CA ASP A 91 2.71 -3.19 -75.51
C ASP A 91 3.40 -2.54 -76.74
N HIS A 92 2.69 -1.67 -77.48
CA HIS A 92 3.22 -0.97 -78.65
C HIS A 92 2.75 0.51 -78.68
N CYS A 93 2.79 1.20 -77.54
CA CYS A 93 2.12 2.49 -77.41
C CYS A 93 2.89 3.64 -78.10
N GLY A 94 2.29 4.24 -79.13
CA GLY A 94 2.87 5.35 -79.90
C GLY A 94 3.91 4.91 -80.94
N GLU A 95 4.71 3.90 -80.61
CA GLU A 95 5.62 3.21 -81.52
C GLU A 95 5.72 1.72 -81.16
N CYS A 96 6.25 0.95 -82.09
CA CYS A 96 6.36 -0.49 -81.96
C CYS A 96 7.31 -0.88 -80.80
N ASP A 97 6.94 -1.89 -79.98
CA ASP A 97 7.64 -2.38 -78.78
C ASP A 97 7.84 -1.34 -77.67
N ASN A 98 7.14 -0.21 -77.76
CA ASN A 98 7.09 0.76 -76.68
C ASN A 98 6.06 0.33 -75.65
N VAL A 99 6.49 -0.55 -74.74
CA VAL A 99 5.68 -1.02 -73.63
C VAL A 99 5.43 0.13 -72.66
N CYS A 100 4.18 0.56 -72.58
CA CYS A 100 3.70 1.51 -71.62
C CYS A 100 3.60 0.85 -70.24
N LEU A 101 4.65 1.03 -69.45
CA LEU A 101 4.73 0.54 -68.08
C LEU A 101 5.22 1.65 -67.14
N PRO A 102 4.33 2.57 -66.72
CA PRO A 102 4.65 3.55 -65.70
C PRO A 102 5.08 2.84 -64.40
N PRO A 103 6.05 3.37 -63.64
CA PRO A 103 6.48 2.76 -62.39
C PRO A 103 5.30 2.53 -61.43
N HIS A 104 5.20 1.32 -60.88
CA HIS A 104 4.19 0.94 -59.88
C HIS A 104 2.72 1.18 -60.31
N ALA A 105 2.44 1.15 -61.62
CA ALA A 105 1.11 1.33 -62.15
C ALA A 105 0.86 0.51 -63.41
N PHE A 106 -0.40 0.22 -63.68
CA PHE A 106 -0.85 -0.32 -64.95
C PHE A 106 -0.85 0.80 -66.00
N GLY A 107 0.01 0.66 -67.01
CA GLY A 107 0.04 1.58 -68.14
C GLY A 107 -1.19 1.46 -69.04
N MET A 108 -1.68 2.59 -69.52
CA MET A 108 -2.72 2.65 -70.54
C MET A 108 -2.21 3.42 -71.76
N CYS A 109 -2.55 2.94 -72.96
CA CYS A 109 -2.26 3.65 -74.18
C CYS A 109 -3.51 4.38 -74.67
N GLU A 110 -3.46 5.71 -74.75
CA GLU A 110 -4.53 6.51 -75.33
C GLU A 110 -3.98 7.45 -76.41
N ALA A 111 -4.39 7.20 -77.67
CA ALA A 111 -3.96 7.98 -78.84
C ALA A 111 -2.42 7.99 -79.03
N GLY A 112 -1.78 6.86 -78.72
CA GLY A 112 -0.34 6.67 -78.88
C GLY A 112 0.52 7.40 -77.85
N VAL A 113 -0.08 7.82 -76.73
CA VAL A 113 0.63 8.37 -75.58
C VAL A 113 0.45 7.42 -74.40
N CYS A 114 1.56 7.06 -73.77
CA CYS A 114 1.54 6.28 -72.54
C CYS A 114 1.00 7.15 -71.41
N GLY A 115 -0.04 6.65 -70.74
CA GLY A 115 -0.67 7.28 -69.58
C GLY A 115 -0.80 6.29 -68.42
N LEU A 116 -1.21 6.81 -67.28
CA LEU A 116 -1.43 6.05 -66.06
C LEU A 116 -2.88 5.56 -66.00
N GLY A 117 -3.08 4.25 -65.88
CA GLY A 117 -4.41 3.63 -65.83
C GLY A 117 -4.91 3.46 -64.40
N ALA A 118 -4.19 2.68 -63.60
CA ALA A 118 -4.45 2.48 -62.18
C ALA A 118 -3.14 2.12 -61.47
N CYS A 119 -2.99 2.50 -60.21
CA CYS A 119 -1.83 2.12 -59.43
C CYS A 119 -1.81 0.63 -59.08
N ASP A 120 -0.61 0.11 -58.87
CA ASP A 120 -0.43 -1.18 -58.21
C ASP A 120 -1.00 -1.13 -56.79
N VAL A 121 -1.41 -2.28 -56.27
CA VAL A 121 -1.92 -2.37 -54.90
C VAL A 121 -0.86 -1.88 -53.91
N GLY A 122 -1.21 -0.88 -53.11
CA GLY A 122 -0.32 -0.26 -52.13
C GLY A 122 0.55 0.88 -52.68
N PHE A 123 0.26 1.35 -53.90
CA PHE A 123 0.85 2.56 -54.48
C PHE A 123 -0.24 3.57 -54.83
N TYR A 124 0.08 4.86 -54.67
CA TYR A 124 -0.79 5.99 -54.89
C TYR A 124 -0.05 7.04 -55.72
N ASP A 125 -0.80 7.75 -56.56
CA ASP A 125 -0.34 8.83 -57.43
C ASP A 125 -0.76 10.16 -56.79
N LEU A 126 0.19 10.89 -56.20
CA LEU A 126 -0.09 12.11 -55.43
C LEU A 126 0.00 13.37 -56.28
N ASP A 127 0.84 13.36 -57.33
CA ASP A 127 1.07 14.51 -58.20
C ASP A 127 0.32 14.47 -59.55
N GLU A 128 -0.39 13.36 -59.84
CA GLU A 128 -1.10 13.07 -61.08
C GLU A 128 -0.19 13.12 -62.33
N ASP A 129 1.12 12.90 -62.16
CA ASP A 129 2.09 12.88 -63.26
C ASP A 129 2.25 11.44 -63.82
N PRO A 130 1.80 11.15 -65.05
CA PRO A 130 1.93 9.81 -65.61
C PRO A 130 3.38 9.40 -65.93
N SER A 131 4.36 10.31 -65.81
CA SER A 131 5.76 10.05 -66.16
C SER A 131 6.60 9.42 -65.05
N ASN A 132 6.24 9.61 -63.78
CA ASN A 132 6.87 8.98 -62.62
C ASN A 132 6.01 7.86 -62.02
N GLY A 133 4.76 7.68 -62.47
CA GLY A 133 3.93 6.55 -62.09
C GLY A 133 3.24 6.78 -60.74
N CYS A 134 2.90 5.71 -60.02
CA CYS A 134 2.38 5.84 -58.66
C CYS A 134 3.56 5.81 -57.67
N GLU A 135 3.97 6.99 -57.25
CA GLU A 135 5.21 7.25 -56.53
C GLU A 135 5.12 6.98 -55.02
N TYR A 136 3.91 6.94 -54.47
CA TYR A 136 3.72 6.86 -53.02
C TYR A 136 3.29 5.48 -52.55
N ARG A 137 4.18 4.80 -51.81
CA ARG A 137 3.92 3.47 -51.27
C ARG A 137 3.26 3.56 -49.89
N CYS A 138 2.01 3.14 -49.79
CA CYS A 138 1.20 3.26 -48.58
C CYS A 138 0.25 2.07 -48.42
N ALA A 139 -0.07 1.69 -47.17
CA ALA A 139 -0.88 0.51 -46.88
C ALA A 139 -2.39 0.78 -46.97
N GLY A 140 -2.83 2.03 -46.82
CA GLY A 140 -4.24 2.45 -46.91
C GLY A 140 -5.12 1.65 -45.97
N THR A 141 -4.87 1.77 -44.67
CA THR A 141 -5.57 0.98 -43.65
C THR A 141 -6.94 1.55 -43.30
N GLU A 142 -7.14 2.86 -43.44
CA GLU A 142 -8.38 3.56 -43.11
C GLU A 142 -8.62 4.71 -44.12
N PRO A 143 -9.83 5.30 -44.18
CA PRO A 143 -10.15 6.36 -45.14
C PRO A 143 -9.78 7.78 -44.68
N ASP A 144 -9.44 7.98 -43.40
CA ASP A 144 -8.99 9.24 -42.80
C ASP A 144 -7.80 8.89 -41.87
N ASP A 145 -6.77 9.75 -41.78
CA ASP A 145 -5.56 9.51 -40.96
C ASP A 145 -5.70 10.04 -39.52
N ASP A 146 -6.73 9.57 -38.81
CA ASP A 146 -7.13 10.08 -37.48
C ASP A 146 -6.40 9.41 -36.30
N VAL A 147 -5.51 8.46 -36.58
CA VAL A 147 -4.74 7.70 -35.59
C VAL A 147 -3.31 8.21 -35.55
N CYS A 148 -2.89 8.70 -34.39
CA CYS A 148 -1.51 9.12 -34.17
C CYS A 148 -0.56 7.92 -34.01
N ASP A 149 -0.09 7.34 -35.11
CA ASP A 149 0.85 6.22 -35.11
C ASP A 149 2.08 6.43 -36.03
N LEU A 150 2.25 7.64 -36.57
CA LEU A 150 3.33 8.04 -37.48
C LEU A 150 3.29 7.32 -38.83
N ARG A 151 2.11 6.83 -39.22
CA ARG A 151 1.82 6.33 -40.56
C ARG A 151 0.84 7.27 -41.23
N ASP A 152 0.78 7.12 -42.53
CA ASP A 152 -0.22 7.76 -43.37
C ASP A 152 -1.24 6.66 -43.68
N ASP A 153 -2.36 6.66 -42.96
CA ASP A 153 -3.36 5.60 -43.07
C ASP A 153 -4.35 5.82 -44.23
N ASP A 154 -4.47 7.04 -44.75
CA ASP A 154 -5.38 7.41 -45.86
C ASP A 154 -4.67 7.61 -47.23
N CYS A 155 -3.34 7.61 -47.19
CA CYS A 155 -2.39 7.68 -48.28
C CYS A 155 -2.37 9.00 -49.06
N ASP A 156 -2.61 10.14 -48.41
CA ASP A 156 -2.58 11.46 -49.06
C ASP A 156 -1.17 12.10 -49.17
N GLY A 157 -0.16 11.47 -48.55
CA GLY A 157 1.23 11.90 -48.55
C GLY A 157 1.62 12.82 -47.38
N VAL A 158 0.68 13.08 -46.48
CA VAL A 158 0.91 13.69 -45.16
C VAL A 158 0.76 12.60 -44.10
N VAL A 159 1.32 12.82 -42.90
CA VAL A 159 1.31 11.85 -41.81
C VAL A 159 0.67 12.50 -40.60
N ASP A 160 -0.31 11.82 -40.02
CA ASP A 160 -1.12 12.17 -38.86
C ASP A 160 -1.83 13.55 -38.98
N GLU A 161 -2.26 13.98 -40.17
CA GLU A 161 -2.87 15.31 -40.40
C GLU A 161 -4.33 15.44 -39.97
N ASP A 162 -5.05 14.33 -39.90
CA ASP A 162 -6.45 14.30 -39.50
C ASP A 162 -6.65 14.06 -37.99
N VAL A 163 -5.55 13.89 -37.25
CA VAL A 163 -5.55 13.81 -35.79
C VAL A 163 -6.07 15.13 -35.17
N ASP A 164 -7.06 15.04 -34.28
CA ASP A 164 -7.58 16.22 -33.56
C ASP A 164 -6.58 16.75 -32.53
N VAL A 165 -5.64 17.58 -32.97
CA VAL A 165 -4.66 18.21 -32.07
C VAL A 165 -5.21 19.39 -31.26
N ASN A 166 -6.46 19.80 -31.45
CA ASN A 166 -7.02 20.99 -30.80
C ASN A 166 -7.95 20.67 -29.64
N GLY A 167 -8.67 19.55 -29.72
CA GLY A 167 -9.63 19.10 -28.72
C GLY A 167 -9.24 17.80 -28.02
N ASP A 168 -8.30 17.02 -28.56
CA ASP A 168 -7.91 15.74 -27.98
C ASP A 168 -6.85 15.88 -26.87
N PRO A 169 -7.14 15.48 -25.62
CA PRO A 169 -6.16 15.48 -24.54
C PRO A 169 -4.98 14.52 -24.75
N VAL A 170 -5.08 13.51 -25.62
CA VAL A 170 -3.94 12.60 -25.89
C VAL A 170 -3.05 13.06 -27.04
N ASN A 171 -3.52 14.00 -27.88
CA ASN A 171 -2.81 14.54 -29.05
C ASN A 171 -2.67 16.08 -29.02
N CYS A 172 -2.69 16.68 -27.84
CA CYS A 172 -2.89 18.12 -27.70
C CYS A 172 -1.72 18.98 -28.21
N GLY A 173 -1.96 19.73 -29.27
CA GLY A 173 -1.02 20.61 -29.95
C GLY A 173 -0.05 19.91 -30.90
N ARG A 174 0.03 18.57 -30.85
CA ARG A 174 0.71 17.69 -31.80
C ARG A 174 0.39 16.23 -31.48
N CYS A 175 0.44 15.36 -32.49
CA CYS A 175 0.37 13.91 -32.32
C CYS A 175 1.30 13.42 -31.18
N GLY A 176 0.72 12.65 -30.25
CA GLY A 176 1.41 12.00 -29.14
C GLY A 176 1.71 12.91 -27.93
N ARG A 177 1.27 14.18 -27.95
CA ARG A 177 1.38 15.07 -26.79
C ARG A 177 0.20 14.88 -25.85
N VAL A 178 0.35 13.93 -24.94
CA VAL A 178 -0.63 13.68 -23.87
C VAL A 178 -0.57 14.79 -22.82
N CYS A 179 -1.72 15.42 -22.56
CA CYS A 179 -1.92 16.30 -21.42
C CYS A 179 -1.99 15.47 -20.14
N ASN A 180 -0.94 15.55 -19.33
CA ASN A 180 -0.90 14.95 -18.02
C ASN A 180 -1.24 16.01 -16.98
N ALA A 181 -2.36 15.82 -16.28
CA ALA A 181 -2.81 16.73 -15.23
C ALA A 181 -3.06 15.89 -13.96
N PRO A 182 -2.11 15.87 -13.01
CA PRO A 182 -2.30 15.18 -11.74
C PRO A 182 -3.55 15.66 -11.01
N HIS A 183 -4.29 14.73 -10.38
CA HIS A 183 -5.45 15.02 -9.53
C HIS A 183 -6.54 15.88 -10.20
N SER A 184 -6.64 15.76 -11.52
CA SER A 184 -7.58 16.53 -12.34
C SER A 184 -7.91 15.80 -13.62
N THR A 185 -8.90 16.32 -14.33
CA THR A 185 -9.27 15.89 -15.66
C THR A 185 -8.56 16.78 -16.68
N ALA A 186 -7.66 16.18 -17.47
CA ALA A 186 -6.93 16.88 -18.52
C ALA A 186 -7.84 17.21 -19.70
N ALA A 187 -7.72 18.43 -20.21
CA ALA A 187 -8.36 18.90 -21.44
C ALA A 187 -7.33 19.44 -22.43
N CYS A 188 -7.72 19.50 -23.69
CA CYS A 188 -7.03 20.28 -24.71
C CYS A 188 -7.93 21.44 -25.15
N ASP A 189 -7.43 22.66 -25.03
CA ASP A 189 -8.09 23.86 -25.55
C ASP A 189 -7.16 24.55 -26.54
N MET A 190 -7.57 24.57 -27.81
CA MET A 190 -6.82 25.22 -28.89
C MET A 190 -5.36 24.73 -29.01
N GLY A 191 -5.12 23.44 -28.78
CA GLY A 191 -3.80 22.83 -28.85
C GLY A 191 -2.89 23.09 -27.64
N VAL A 192 -3.44 23.69 -26.57
CA VAL A 192 -2.74 23.89 -25.29
C VAL A 192 -3.40 23.02 -24.23
N CYS A 193 -2.59 22.30 -23.45
CA CYS A 193 -3.09 21.53 -22.33
C CYS A 193 -3.72 22.48 -21.33
N ALA A 194 -4.97 22.19 -21.00
CA ALA A 194 -5.78 22.92 -20.05
C ALA A 194 -6.31 21.95 -19.00
N LEU A 195 -6.75 22.51 -17.89
CA LEU A 195 -7.40 21.78 -16.81
C LEU A 195 -8.92 21.93 -16.97
N ASP A 196 -9.67 20.83 -17.07
CA ASP A 196 -11.14 20.88 -17.16
C ASP A 196 -11.76 21.06 -15.77
N ALA A 197 -11.49 20.11 -14.88
CA ALA A 197 -11.89 20.18 -13.48
C ALA A 197 -10.93 19.39 -12.58
N CYS A 198 -10.72 19.89 -11.36
CA CYS A 198 -10.05 19.13 -10.31
C CYS A 198 -10.87 17.92 -9.87
N GLU A 199 -10.18 16.87 -9.42
CA GLU A 199 -10.80 15.80 -8.66
C GLU A 199 -11.37 16.34 -7.34
N ALA A 200 -12.30 15.59 -6.74
CA ALA A 200 -12.86 15.96 -5.45
C ALA A 200 -11.73 16.11 -4.40
N ASP A 201 -11.82 17.16 -3.59
CA ASP A 201 -10.84 17.53 -2.56
C ASP A 201 -9.46 17.98 -3.10
N PHE A 202 -9.33 18.31 -4.38
CA PHE A 202 -8.14 18.93 -4.96
C PHE A 202 -8.43 20.31 -5.54
N TRP A 203 -7.50 21.23 -5.38
CA TRP A 203 -7.61 22.63 -5.82
C TRP A 203 -6.35 23.06 -6.57
N ASP A 204 -6.57 23.86 -7.61
CA ASP A 204 -5.53 24.54 -8.37
C ASP A 204 -5.35 25.96 -7.79
N LEU A 205 -4.23 26.18 -7.11
CA LEU A 205 -3.95 27.45 -6.42
C LEU A 205 -3.19 28.45 -7.30
N ASP A 206 -2.45 27.99 -8.30
CA ASP A 206 -1.57 28.84 -9.13
C ASP A 206 -2.07 29.02 -10.58
N GLY A 207 -3.06 28.26 -11.00
CA GLY A 207 -3.67 28.29 -12.33
C GLY A 207 -2.84 27.55 -13.39
N ASP A 208 -1.83 26.78 -13.01
CA ASP A 208 -0.92 26.11 -13.94
C ASP A 208 -1.35 24.66 -14.22
N ALA A 209 -1.98 24.48 -15.38
CA ALA A 209 -2.44 23.18 -15.86
C ALA A 209 -1.32 22.13 -16.01
N ALA A 210 -0.03 22.51 -15.97
CA ALA A 210 1.09 21.57 -16.08
C ALA A 210 1.32 20.75 -14.79
N ASN A 211 0.96 21.29 -13.62
CA ASN A 211 1.08 20.62 -12.32
C ASN A 211 -0.26 20.09 -11.80
N GLY A 212 -1.37 20.49 -12.42
CA GLY A 212 -2.69 19.91 -12.18
C GLY A 212 -3.45 20.63 -11.06
N CYS A 213 -4.05 19.86 -10.15
CA CYS A 213 -4.62 20.42 -8.91
C CYS A 213 -3.77 19.94 -7.74
N GLU A 214 -2.86 20.79 -7.28
CA GLU A 214 -1.76 20.41 -6.40
C GLU A 214 -2.17 20.38 -4.93
N TYR A 215 -3.27 21.07 -4.61
CA TYR A 215 -3.64 21.32 -3.23
C TYR A 215 -4.77 20.39 -2.77
N ALA A 216 -4.40 19.34 -2.05
CA ALA A 216 -5.34 18.43 -1.42
C ALA A 216 -5.98 19.09 -0.18
N CYS A 217 -7.25 19.47 -0.29
CA CYS A 217 -8.02 20.13 0.77
C CYS A 217 -9.51 19.79 0.72
N THR A 218 -10.05 19.36 1.85
CA THR A 218 -11.49 19.11 2.03
C THR A 218 -12.16 20.36 2.56
N GLN A 219 -12.83 21.10 1.69
CA GLN A 219 -13.47 22.37 2.03
C GLN A 219 -14.57 22.19 3.08
N ALA A 220 -14.56 23.04 4.10
CA ALA A 220 -15.60 23.09 5.12
C ALA A 220 -16.92 23.65 4.54
N SER A 221 -18.03 23.39 5.23
CA SER A 221 -19.33 23.95 4.87
C SER A 221 -19.99 24.61 6.09
N PRO A 222 -20.05 25.95 6.18
CA PRO A 222 -19.52 26.94 5.22
C PRO A 222 -17.99 26.96 5.12
N ALA A 223 -17.46 27.46 4.00
CA ALA A 223 -16.04 27.62 3.71
C ALA A 223 -15.47 28.88 4.39
N ASP A 224 -15.74 29.02 5.68
CA ASP A 224 -15.19 30.10 6.50
C ASP A 224 -14.16 29.47 7.44
N GLU A 225 -12.99 30.10 7.59
CA GLU A 225 -11.95 29.65 8.51
C GLU A 225 -12.44 29.48 9.95
N VAL A 226 -12.08 28.34 10.54
CA VAL A 226 -12.24 28.06 11.96
C VAL A 226 -10.89 27.70 12.53
N CYS A 227 -10.52 28.29 13.67
CA CYS A 227 -9.26 28.00 14.35
C CYS A 227 -9.12 26.52 14.74
N ASN A 228 -8.59 25.70 13.83
CA ASN A 228 -8.56 24.25 13.92
C ASN A 228 -7.32 23.62 13.26
N ALA A 229 -6.38 24.44 12.77
CA ALA A 229 -5.16 24.05 12.05
C ALA A 229 -5.44 23.30 10.74
N ARG A 230 -6.57 23.62 10.10
CA ARG A 230 -6.92 23.23 8.74
C ARG A 230 -7.16 24.51 7.96
N ASP A 231 -6.97 24.38 6.66
CA ASP A 231 -7.43 25.35 5.68
C ASP A 231 -8.87 24.94 5.33
N ASP A 232 -9.85 25.66 5.88
CA ASP A 232 -11.26 25.34 5.78
C ASP A 232 -11.89 25.91 4.51
N ASP A 233 -11.29 26.94 3.92
CA ASP A 233 -11.74 27.56 2.66
C ASP A 233 -10.95 27.15 1.41
N CYS A 234 -9.84 26.43 1.62
CA CYS A 234 -8.92 25.86 0.65
C CYS A 234 -8.13 26.90 -0.19
N ASP A 235 -7.78 28.06 0.38
CA ASP A 235 -7.02 29.11 -0.30
C ASP A 235 -5.48 28.92 -0.26
N GLY A 236 -5.00 27.90 0.45
CA GLY A 236 -3.58 27.57 0.62
C GLY A 236 -2.94 28.16 1.88
N VAL A 237 -3.71 28.84 2.74
CA VAL A 237 -3.28 29.37 4.02
C VAL A 237 -4.13 28.76 5.13
N VAL A 238 -3.49 28.41 6.25
CA VAL A 238 -4.18 27.82 7.41
C VAL A 238 -4.49 28.89 8.44
N ASP A 239 -5.74 28.94 8.91
CA ASP A 239 -6.23 29.82 9.98
C ASP A 239 -5.91 31.31 9.74
N GLU A 240 -6.08 31.84 8.53
CA GLU A 240 -5.79 33.24 8.22
C GLU A 240 -6.84 34.22 8.77
N GLY A 241 -6.39 35.46 9.05
CA GLY A 241 -7.30 36.48 9.57
C GLY A 241 -7.74 36.32 11.02
N ASP A 242 -7.13 35.41 11.80
CA ASP A 242 -7.43 35.17 13.22
C ASP A 242 -8.88 34.67 13.46
N PRO A 243 -9.25 33.50 12.87
CA PRO A 243 -10.61 32.99 12.92
C PRO A 243 -11.05 32.71 14.36
N GLY A 244 -12.19 33.26 14.78
CA GLY A 244 -12.68 33.15 16.16
C GLY A 244 -11.91 33.98 17.21
N GLY A 245 -10.92 34.77 16.81
CA GLY A 245 -10.18 35.70 17.65
C GLY A 245 -10.94 37.00 17.99
N GLY A 246 -10.41 37.76 18.94
CA GLY A 246 -10.91 39.09 19.34
C GLY A 246 -12.03 39.09 20.39
N VAL A 247 -12.41 37.94 20.94
CA VAL A 247 -13.39 37.84 22.04
C VAL A 247 -12.66 37.96 23.38
N ALA A 248 -13.27 38.62 24.36
CA ALA A 248 -12.71 38.68 25.71
C ALA A 248 -12.70 37.27 26.34
N CYS A 249 -11.59 36.92 26.99
CA CYS A 249 -11.40 35.65 27.70
C CYS A 249 -10.68 35.88 29.03
N GLY A 250 -10.75 34.90 29.94
CA GLY A 250 -10.29 35.06 31.33
C GLY A 250 -11.34 35.72 32.24
N SER A 251 -10.97 35.96 33.50
CA SER A 251 -11.80 36.63 34.52
C SER A 251 -11.19 37.98 34.92
N SER A 252 -12.04 38.89 35.41
CA SER A 252 -11.63 40.15 36.04
C SER A 252 -11.75 40.13 37.57
N ASP A 253 -11.91 38.95 38.16
CA ASP A 253 -12.04 38.76 39.60
C ASP A 253 -10.66 38.61 40.25
N GLY A 254 -10.47 39.24 41.41
CA GLY A 254 -9.23 39.15 42.17
C GLY A 254 -7.98 39.69 41.46
N ALA A 255 -6.92 38.89 41.46
CA ALA A 255 -5.65 39.17 40.79
C ALA A 255 -5.67 38.89 39.27
N CYS A 256 -6.75 38.28 38.74
CA CYS A 256 -6.85 37.96 37.32
C CYS A 256 -7.08 39.19 36.43
N MET A 257 -6.59 39.10 35.19
CA MET A 257 -6.86 40.06 34.13
C MET A 257 -7.45 39.34 32.92
N THR A 258 -8.45 39.95 32.28
CA THR A 258 -9.03 39.46 31.03
C THR A 258 -8.07 39.67 29.87
N GLY A 259 -7.88 38.64 29.05
CA GLY A 259 -7.19 38.70 27.77
C GLY A 259 -8.14 38.77 26.57
N THR A 260 -7.59 38.67 25.36
CA THR A 260 -8.34 38.51 24.11
C THR A 260 -7.98 37.19 23.43
N THR A 261 -8.98 36.48 22.92
CA THR A 261 -8.75 35.25 22.17
C THR A 261 -7.97 35.56 20.89
N ARG A 262 -7.02 34.69 20.56
CA ARG A 262 -6.23 34.71 19.35
C ARG A 262 -5.99 33.27 18.90
N CYS A 263 -6.16 32.99 17.62
CA CYS A 263 -5.82 31.73 17.01
C CYS A 263 -4.30 31.58 16.90
N ASP A 264 -3.77 30.56 17.55
CA ASP A 264 -2.35 30.20 17.53
C ASP A 264 -2.25 28.68 17.33
N ALA A 265 -1.74 28.27 16.16
CA ALA A 265 -1.58 26.87 15.77
C ALA A 265 -2.85 26.01 15.92
N GLY A 266 -3.99 26.47 15.36
CA GLY A 266 -5.27 25.75 15.38
C GLY A 266 -5.96 25.68 16.73
N ARG A 267 -5.57 26.54 17.68
CA ARG A 267 -6.24 26.67 18.96
C ARG A 267 -6.44 28.13 19.35
N LEU A 268 -7.67 28.48 19.73
CA LEU A 268 -7.95 29.75 20.37
C LEU A 268 -7.25 29.79 21.73
N ARG A 269 -6.26 30.67 21.85
CA ARG A 269 -5.53 30.98 23.06
C ARG A 269 -5.93 32.35 23.57
N CYS A 270 -6.02 32.51 24.88
CA CYS A 270 -6.23 33.81 25.49
C CYS A 270 -4.88 34.51 25.67
N ASP A 271 -4.64 35.60 24.91
CA ASP A 271 -3.42 36.39 25.04
C ASP A 271 -3.65 37.54 26.03
N GLY A 272 -2.67 37.74 26.92
CA GLY A 272 -2.72 38.77 27.96
C GLY A 272 -3.51 38.43 29.23
N GLU A 273 -4.00 37.19 29.38
CA GLU A 273 -4.65 36.76 30.63
C GLU A 273 -3.66 36.52 31.77
N VAL A 274 -4.08 36.81 33.00
CA VAL A 274 -3.43 36.30 34.23
C VAL A 274 -4.31 35.17 34.74
N THR A 275 -3.77 33.96 34.76
CA THR A 275 -4.51 32.74 35.11
C THR A 275 -4.59 32.55 36.64
N PRO A 276 -5.68 31.97 37.15
CA PRO A 276 -5.81 31.52 38.54
C PRO A 276 -4.59 30.75 39.05
N THR A 277 -4.12 31.11 40.23
CA THR A 277 -3.13 30.36 41.01
C THR A 277 -3.73 29.93 42.33
N ALA A 278 -3.23 28.87 42.97
CA ALA A 278 -3.80 28.42 44.24
C ALA A 278 -3.75 29.54 45.30
N GLU A 279 -4.85 29.70 46.05
CA GLU A 279 -4.99 30.68 47.14
C GLU A 279 -3.78 30.65 48.10
N LEU A 280 -3.25 31.84 48.37
CA LEU A 280 -2.27 32.09 49.42
C LEU A 280 -2.97 32.82 50.56
N CYS A 281 -2.48 32.72 51.79
CA CYS A 281 -3.06 33.47 52.90
C CYS A 281 -2.55 34.92 52.89
N ASN A 282 -2.95 35.72 51.89
CA ASN A 282 -2.39 37.04 51.63
C ASN A 282 -3.44 38.16 51.48
N GLY A 283 -4.73 37.82 51.53
CA GLY A 283 -5.83 38.78 51.40
C GLY A 283 -6.12 39.19 49.96
N VAL A 284 -5.70 38.41 48.98
CA VAL A 284 -5.95 38.56 47.54
C VAL A 284 -6.62 37.27 47.05
N ASP A 285 -7.64 37.43 46.21
CA ASP A 285 -8.27 36.35 45.45
C ASP A 285 -7.31 35.95 44.30
N ASP A 286 -6.46 34.96 44.58
CA ASP A 286 -5.38 34.48 43.71
C ASP A 286 -5.88 33.40 42.72
N ASP A 287 -6.95 32.67 43.05
CA ASP A 287 -7.58 31.65 42.22
C ASP A 287 -8.83 32.14 41.45
N CYS A 288 -9.20 33.40 41.66
CA CYS A 288 -10.17 34.16 40.90
C CYS A 288 -11.57 33.52 40.89
N ASP A 289 -11.94 32.87 42.00
CA ASP A 289 -13.27 32.29 42.21
C ASP A 289 -14.28 33.30 42.80
N GLY A 290 -13.81 34.53 43.07
CA GLY A 290 -14.59 35.65 43.58
C GLY A 290 -14.66 35.72 45.10
N SER A 291 -13.87 34.90 45.78
CA SER A 291 -13.75 34.88 47.22
C SER A 291 -12.26 35.04 47.62
N THR A 292 -11.96 35.41 48.87
CA THR A 292 -10.57 35.73 49.29
C THR A 292 -10.11 34.82 50.42
N ASP A 293 -8.97 34.14 50.22
CA ASP A 293 -8.31 33.22 51.15
C ASP A 293 -9.17 31.99 51.56
N GLU A 294 -9.87 31.35 50.62
CA GLU A 294 -10.80 30.25 50.88
C GLU A 294 -10.14 28.93 51.23
N GLY A 295 -10.82 28.15 52.08
CA GLY A 295 -10.38 26.78 52.37
C GLY A 295 -9.14 26.70 53.26
N ASN A 296 -8.78 27.77 53.95
CA ASN A 296 -7.62 27.85 54.85
C ASN A 296 -6.27 27.64 54.11
N PRO A 297 -5.95 28.50 53.12
CA PRO A 297 -4.70 28.39 52.37
C PRO A 297 -3.50 28.54 53.31
N GLU A 298 -2.46 27.73 53.09
CA GLU A 298 -1.23 27.66 53.91
C GLU A 298 -1.41 27.27 55.39
N GLY A 299 -2.64 27.10 55.87
CA GLY A 299 -2.96 26.69 57.25
C GLY A 299 -3.00 25.18 57.47
N GLY A 300 -3.41 24.77 58.68
CA GLY A 300 -3.54 23.36 59.06
C GLY A 300 -2.33 22.79 59.80
N ARG A 301 -1.27 23.58 60.02
CA ARG A 301 -0.15 23.17 60.88
C ARG A 301 -0.57 23.29 62.34
N VAL A 302 -0.14 22.32 63.15
CA VAL A 302 -0.35 22.37 64.61
C VAL A 302 0.54 23.44 65.23
N CYS A 303 -0.03 24.24 66.12
CA CYS A 303 0.63 25.30 66.86
C CYS A 303 0.33 25.16 68.37
N GLY A 304 1.22 25.61 69.24
CA GLY A 304 1.12 25.37 70.70
C GLY A 304 1.84 24.10 71.17
N THR A 305 1.63 23.70 72.44
CA THR A 305 2.21 22.49 73.06
C THR A 305 1.11 21.60 73.64
N SER A 306 1.35 20.29 73.66
CA SER A 306 0.44 19.30 74.25
C SER A 306 0.93 18.80 75.63
N ALA A 307 1.59 19.69 76.39
CA ALA A 307 2.13 19.35 77.71
C ALA A 307 1.07 19.64 78.79
N GLY A 308 0.72 18.63 79.57
CA GLY A 308 -0.24 18.79 80.66
C GLY A 308 -1.66 19.12 80.21
N VAL A 309 -2.25 20.16 80.81
CA VAL A 309 -3.58 20.68 80.45
C VAL A 309 -3.60 21.55 79.19
N CYS A 310 -2.43 21.81 78.58
CA CYS A 310 -2.34 22.58 77.35
C CYS A 310 -2.78 21.75 76.13
N GLU A 311 -3.62 22.36 75.29
CA GLU A 311 -4.04 21.80 74.01
C GLU A 311 -3.35 22.54 72.86
N VAL A 312 -2.91 21.79 71.85
CA VAL A 312 -2.39 22.36 70.60
C VAL A 312 -3.55 22.93 69.78
N GLY A 313 -3.37 24.15 69.28
CA GLY A 313 -4.25 24.76 68.29
C GLY A 313 -3.86 24.38 66.86
N MET A 314 -4.62 24.88 65.89
CA MET A 314 -4.34 24.72 64.46
C MET A 314 -4.27 26.08 63.78
N GLU A 315 -3.23 26.28 62.95
CA GLU A 315 -3.08 27.49 62.15
C GLU A 315 -4.26 27.62 61.17
N THR A 316 -4.98 28.73 61.28
CA THR A 316 -6.12 29.08 60.44
C THR A 316 -5.87 30.43 59.80
N CYS A 317 -6.01 30.52 58.48
CA CYS A 317 -5.93 31.74 57.71
C CYS A 317 -7.16 32.59 58.02
N THR A 318 -6.95 33.81 58.52
CA THR A 318 -8.04 34.73 58.83
C THR A 318 -7.59 36.15 58.55
N GLY A 319 -8.16 36.77 57.51
CA GLY A 319 -7.86 38.13 57.09
C GLY A 319 -6.45 38.31 56.52
N GLY A 320 -6.01 37.39 55.65
CA GLY A 320 -4.70 37.42 55.01
C GLY A 320 -3.51 37.13 55.94
N ALA A 321 -3.74 36.43 57.06
CA ALA A 321 -2.67 35.99 57.97
C ALA A 321 -3.02 34.67 58.69
N LEU A 322 -2.00 33.83 58.90
CA LEU A 322 -2.12 32.60 59.70
C LEU A 322 -2.20 32.94 61.19
N VAL A 323 -3.26 32.47 61.85
CA VAL A 323 -3.53 32.64 63.28
C VAL A 323 -3.70 31.28 63.94
N CYS A 324 -3.05 31.06 65.08
CA CYS A 324 -3.26 29.84 65.87
C CYS A 324 -4.61 29.91 66.59
N MET A 325 -5.58 29.10 66.17
CA MET A 325 -6.88 29.02 66.85
C MET A 325 -6.98 27.72 67.66
N GLY A 326 -7.43 27.84 68.92
CA GLY A 326 -7.73 26.70 69.79
C GLY A 326 -6.64 26.30 70.80
N GLU A 327 -5.55 27.06 70.94
CA GLU A 327 -4.52 26.77 71.96
C GLU A 327 -4.98 27.14 73.39
N VAL A 328 -4.60 26.33 74.39
CA VAL A 328 -4.80 26.58 75.83
C VAL A 328 -3.43 26.74 76.51
N THR A 329 -3.21 27.83 77.24
CA THR A 329 -1.93 28.16 77.92
C THR A 329 -2.01 27.96 79.44
N GLY A 330 -0.95 27.42 80.08
CA GLY A 330 -0.92 26.99 81.50
C GLY A 330 -1.10 28.07 82.58
N GLY A 331 -1.57 27.64 83.77
CA GLY A 331 -1.78 28.39 85.02
C GLY A 331 -1.01 27.80 86.21
N PRO A 332 -1.16 28.25 87.48
CA PRO A 332 -0.36 27.73 88.61
C PRO A 332 -0.78 26.32 89.08
N GLU A 333 0.21 25.47 89.42
CA GLU A 333 0.07 24.07 89.88
C GLU A 333 -0.91 23.83 91.04
N LEU A 334 -1.80 22.85 90.86
CA LEU A 334 -2.72 22.30 91.87
C LEU A 334 -2.33 20.86 92.19
N CYS A 335 -2.77 20.30 93.32
CA CYS A 335 -2.60 18.86 93.59
C CYS A 335 -3.69 18.07 92.84
N ASN A 336 -3.55 17.90 91.53
CA ASN A 336 -4.59 17.30 90.67
C ASN A 336 -4.04 16.29 89.62
N ASN A 337 -2.74 15.97 89.65
CA ASN A 337 -2.04 15.03 88.78
C ASN A 337 -1.97 15.50 87.33
N LEU A 338 -2.13 16.80 87.11
CA LEU A 338 -2.01 17.45 85.83
C LEU A 338 -0.85 18.45 85.91
N ASP A 339 -0.10 18.55 84.82
CA ASP A 339 0.87 19.63 84.60
C ASP A 339 0.04 20.86 84.20
N ASP A 340 -0.37 21.64 85.20
CA ASP A 340 -1.29 22.77 85.05
C ASP A 340 -0.58 24.00 84.48
N ASP A 341 0.75 24.10 84.68
CA ASP A 341 1.59 25.21 84.20
C ASP A 341 2.34 24.94 82.88
N CYS A 342 2.21 23.72 82.36
CA CYS A 342 2.69 23.23 81.07
C CYS A 342 4.22 23.31 80.92
N ASP A 343 4.97 23.15 82.01
CA ASP A 343 6.43 23.14 82.03
C ASP A 343 7.04 21.74 81.85
N GLY A 344 6.19 20.70 81.82
CA GLY A 344 6.56 19.31 81.60
C GLY A 344 6.74 18.49 82.89
N SER A 345 6.38 19.05 84.04
CA SER A 345 6.46 18.41 85.35
C SER A 345 5.07 18.41 86.03
N ILE A 346 4.75 17.39 86.84
CA ILE A 346 3.39 17.17 87.40
C ILE A 346 3.40 17.29 88.93
N ASP A 347 2.57 18.17 89.50
CA ASP A 347 2.31 18.38 90.94
C ASP A 347 3.58 18.70 91.78
N GLU A 348 4.50 19.52 91.28
CA GLU A 348 5.78 19.80 91.92
C GLU A 348 5.65 20.57 93.25
N MET A 349 6.58 20.30 94.18
CA MET A 349 6.69 20.98 95.49
C MET A 349 5.56 20.73 96.52
N ASN A 350 4.77 19.65 96.37
CA ASN A 350 3.70 19.23 97.30
C ASN A 350 2.65 20.34 97.53
N PRO A 351 1.89 20.70 96.50
CA PRO A 351 0.79 21.65 96.62
C PRO A 351 -0.27 21.12 97.62
N GLU A 352 -0.78 21.98 98.50
CA GLU A 352 -1.92 21.75 99.43
C GLU A 352 -1.78 20.74 100.61
N GLY A 353 -0.64 20.07 100.85
CA GLY A 353 -0.50 19.01 101.89
C GLY A 353 -0.24 19.45 103.37
N GLY A 354 -0.53 18.57 104.37
CA GLY A 354 -0.04 18.70 105.77
C GLY A 354 -0.96 18.42 107.01
N ALA A 355 -2.21 17.97 106.89
CA ALA A 355 -3.16 17.79 108.02
C ALA A 355 -3.52 16.30 108.37
N ALA A 356 -4.07 15.98 109.56
CA ALA A 356 -4.30 14.58 110.05
C ALA A 356 -5.72 13.99 109.77
N CYS A 357 -5.88 12.64 109.67
CA CYS A 357 -7.12 11.93 109.24
C CYS A 357 -7.28 10.43 109.71
N GLY A 358 -8.48 9.92 110.12
CA GLY A 358 -8.82 8.46 110.35
C GLY A 358 -9.31 7.97 111.76
N SER A 359 -9.78 6.68 111.90
CA SER A 359 -10.35 5.97 113.12
C SER A 359 -9.85 4.49 113.26
N SER A 360 -10.10 3.75 114.38
CA SER A 360 -9.49 2.43 114.68
C SER A 360 -10.43 1.26 115.09
N THR A 361 -11.48 0.94 114.32
CA THR A 361 -12.38 -0.23 114.58
C THR A 361 -12.59 -1.03 113.29
N GLY A 362 -12.62 -2.38 113.38
CA GLY A 362 -12.62 -3.25 112.20
C GLY A 362 -11.33 -3.11 111.39
N ALA A 363 -11.42 -2.98 110.07
CA ALA A 363 -10.28 -2.79 109.17
C ALA A 363 -9.65 -1.36 109.22
N CYS A 364 -10.11 -0.44 110.08
CA CYS A 364 -9.73 0.98 110.07
C CYS A 364 -8.45 1.36 110.87
N THR A 365 -7.65 2.37 110.41
CA THR A 365 -6.48 3.00 111.11
C THR A 365 -6.37 4.54 110.86
N GLN A 366 -5.44 5.30 111.49
CA GLN A 366 -5.30 6.78 111.39
C GLN A 366 -3.94 7.28 110.78
N GLY A 367 -3.97 8.27 109.86
CA GLY A 367 -2.82 8.82 109.07
C GLY A 367 -2.79 10.37 108.84
N ALA A 368 -2.01 10.85 107.84
CA ALA A 368 -1.79 12.27 107.50
C ALA A 368 -1.84 12.58 105.98
N LEU A 369 -2.31 13.77 105.61
CA LEU A 369 -2.59 14.21 104.23
C LEU A 369 -1.32 14.67 103.48
N THR A 370 -1.01 13.99 102.38
CA THR A 370 0.11 14.29 101.46
C THR A 370 -0.40 14.36 100.02
N CYS A 371 0.07 15.32 99.23
CA CYS A 371 -0.21 15.34 97.79
C CYS A 371 0.59 14.23 97.12
N ASN A 372 -0.10 13.23 96.60
CA ASN A 372 0.51 12.09 95.93
C ASN A 372 -0.40 11.69 94.77
N ALA A 373 0.08 11.87 93.54
CA ALA A 373 -0.66 11.61 92.31
C ALA A 373 -2.01 12.36 92.24
N GLY A 374 -1.98 13.68 92.47
CA GLY A 374 -3.14 14.57 92.35
C GLY A 374 -4.29 14.41 93.32
N ALA A 375 -4.03 13.84 94.48
CA ALA A 375 -5.01 13.83 95.56
C ALA A 375 -4.33 14.05 96.89
N LEU A 376 -5.00 14.80 97.77
CA LEU A 376 -4.64 14.86 99.19
C LEU A 376 -5.02 13.54 99.84
N VAL A 377 -4.08 12.59 99.81
CA VAL A 377 -4.29 11.24 100.34
C VAL A 377 -3.91 11.19 101.80
N CYS A 378 -4.80 10.62 102.61
CA CYS A 378 -4.53 10.27 103.99
C CYS A 378 -3.53 9.11 104.07
N MET A 379 -2.24 9.40 104.03
CA MET A 379 -1.21 8.39 104.17
C MET A 379 -1.10 7.95 105.63
N GLY A 380 -1.56 6.71 105.90
CA GLY A 380 -1.45 6.03 107.19
C GLY A 380 -2.77 5.59 107.84
N GLY A 381 -3.96 5.82 107.25
CA GLY A 381 -5.26 5.45 107.84
C GLY A 381 -6.28 4.77 106.89
N VAL A 382 -7.27 4.04 107.43
CA VAL A 382 -8.33 3.26 106.73
C VAL A 382 -9.72 3.58 107.36
N GLY A 383 -10.84 3.64 106.59
CA GLY A 383 -12.20 4.05 107.03
C GLY A 383 -13.35 3.11 106.58
N PRO A 384 -14.61 3.27 107.09
CA PRO A 384 -15.74 2.33 106.86
C PRO A 384 -16.51 2.55 105.53
N SER A 385 -17.03 1.48 104.92
CA SER A 385 -17.76 1.45 103.62
C SER A 385 -18.92 0.45 103.59
N SER A 386 -19.97 0.65 102.79
CA SER A 386 -21.14 -0.26 102.72
C SER A 386 -20.79 -1.72 102.37
N GLU A 387 -21.45 -2.68 103.04
CA GLU A 387 -21.27 -4.13 102.84
C GLU A 387 -21.33 -4.55 101.36
N ALA A 388 -20.22 -5.07 100.84
CA ALA A 388 -20.17 -5.75 99.57
C ALA A 388 -20.20 -7.27 99.82
N CYS A 389 -20.71 -8.07 98.87
CA CYS A 389 -20.55 -9.52 98.92
C CYS A 389 -19.07 -9.85 98.66
N ASN A 390 -18.17 -9.70 99.66
CA ASN A 390 -16.72 -9.82 99.51
C ASN A 390 -16.00 -10.49 100.70
N GLY A 391 -16.73 -10.91 101.74
CA GLY A 391 -16.23 -11.62 102.90
C GLY A 391 -15.56 -10.73 103.95
N ALA A 392 -15.81 -9.41 103.95
CA ALA A 392 -15.26 -8.45 104.90
C ALA A 392 -16.35 -7.63 105.63
N ASP A 393 -16.08 -7.25 106.87
CA ASP A 393 -16.86 -6.28 107.66
C ASP A 393 -16.49 -4.87 107.19
N ASP A 394 -16.97 -4.53 106.00
CA ASP A 394 -16.61 -3.30 105.29
C ASP A 394 -17.14 -2.05 105.99
N ASP A 395 -18.34 -2.11 106.57
CA ASP A 395 -18.97 -0.94 107.21
C ASP A 395 -18.61 -0.80 108.68
N CYS A 396 -17.75 -1.71 109.16
CA CYS A 396 -17.15 -1.71 110.48
C CYS A 396 -18.19 -1.77 111.59
N ASP A 397 -19.31 -2.45 111.33
CA ASP A 397 -20.44 -2.60 112.24
C ASP A 397 -20.39 -3.91 113.05
N GLY A 398 -19.54 -4.86 112.64
CA GLY A 398 -19.27 -6.12 113.33
C GLY A 398 -19.86 -7.38 112.68
N ALA A 399 -20.50 -7.28 111.52
CA ALA A 399 -21.12 -8.38 110.76
C ALA A 399 -20.37 -8.64 109.43
N THR A 400 -20.59 -9.76 108.72
CA THR A 400 -19.94 -10.04 107.42
C THR A 400 -20.92 -10.56 106.36
N ASP A 401 -21.11 -9.78 105.29
CA ASP A 401 -21.92 -10.04 104.09
C ASP A 401 -23.43 -10.37 104.32
N GLU A 402 -24.11 -9.62 105.17
CA GLU A 402 -25.50 -9.88 105.54
C GLU A 402 -26.52 -9.44 104.46
N GLY A 403 -27.61 -10.21 104.30
CA GLY A 403 -28.80 -9.74 103.55
C GLY A 403 -28.80 -9.96 102.02
N ASN A 404 -27.91 -10.80 101.46
CA ASN A 404 -27.77 -11.03 100.02
C ASN A 404 -27.50 -9.73 99.23
N PRO A 405 -26.43 -8.99 99.58
CA PRO A 405 -26.10 -7.74 98.93
C PRO A 405 -25.76 -8.00 97.45
N GLY A 406 -26.52 -7.39 96.54
CA GLY A 406 -26.31 -7.43 95.09
C GLY A 406 -27.00 -8.56 94.30
N GLY A 407 -27.81 -9.44 94.91
CA GLY A 407 -28.49 -10.56 94.22
C GLY A 407 -29.87 -10.25 93.61
N GLY A 408 -30.30 -11.00 92.58
CA GLY A 408 -31.68 -11.01 92.06
C GLY A 408 -31.92 -10.51 90.62
N ALA A 409 -30.90 -10.01 89.93
CA ALA A 409 -31.00 -9.65 88.51
C ALA A 409 -30.86 -10.88 87.58
N LEU A 410 -31.54 -10.85 86.43
CA LEU A 410 -31.32 -11.79 85.33
C LEU A 410 -29.89 -11.58 84.78
N CYS A 411 -29.23 -12.67 84.42
CA CYS A 411 -27.92 -12.68 83.77
C CYS A 411 -27.97 -13.52 82.50
N GLY A 412 -27.23 -13.14 81.45
CA GLY A 412 -27.26 -13.79 80.14
C GLY A 412 -28.23 -13.16 79.13
N THR A 413 -28.25 -13.69 77.89
CA THR A 413 -29.03 -13.21 76.73
C THR A 413 -29.99 -14.29 76.21
N ASP A 414 -31.02 -13.90 75.44
CA ASP A 414 -31.96 -14.78 74.74
C ASP A 414 -31.77 -14.77 73.21
N LEU A 415 -30.57 -14.41 72.76
CA LEU A 415 -30.17 -14.28 71.37
C LEU A 415 -29.60 -15.61 70.84
N GLY A 416 -29.92 -15.97 69.59
CA GLY A 416 -29.45 -17.20 68.95
C GLY A 416 -29.81 -18.47 69.72
N VAL A 417 -28.80 -19.28 70.04
CA VAL A 417 -28.92 -20.53 70.81
C VAL A 417 -28.88 -20.35 72.35
N CYS A 418 -28.71 -19.12 72.86
CA CYS A 418 -28.52 -18.83 74.28
C CYS A 418 -29.80 -18.75 75.14
N SER A 419 -29.65 -18.87 76.47
CA SER A 419 -30.74 -18.74 77.45
C SER A 419 -30.27 -18.10 78.77
N PRO A 420 -31.01 -17.11 79.34
CA PRO A 420 -30.56 -16.38 80.54
C PRO A 420 -30.79 -17.10 81.88
N GLY A 421 -29.91 -16.88 82.86
CA GLY A 421 -29.93 -17.32 84.27
C GLY A 421 -30.21 -16.20 85.30
N SER A 422 -29.88 -16.42 86.59
CA SER A 422 -30.07 -15.43 87.68
C SER A 422 -28.91 -15.35 88.71
N PHE A 423 -28.58 -14.15 89.20
CA PHE A 423 -27.46 -13.91 90.14
C PHE A 423 -27.81 -14.19 91.63
N GLN A 424 -26.92 -14.87 92.37
CA GLN A 424 -27.00 -15.13 93.83
C GLN A 424 -25.66 -14.86 94.56
N CYS A 425 -25.67 -14.17 95.73
CA CYS A 425 -24.47 -13.98 96.57
C CYS A 425 -24.21 -15.24 97.43
N SER A 426 -23.06 -15.89 97.22
CA SER A 426 -22.66 -17.08 97.97
C SER A 426 -21.13 -17.11 98.16
N GLY A 427 -20.68 -16.92 99.41
CA GLY A 427 -19.27 -16.98 99.78
C GLY A 427 -18.45 -15.74 99.39
N GLY A 428 -19.05 -14.55 99.45
CA GLY A 428 -18.39 -13.30 99.09
C GLY A 428 -18.24 -13.07 97.58
N ALA A 429 -19.16 -13.61 96.76
CA ALA A 429 -19.26 -13.32 95.33
C ALA A 429 -20.69 -13.52 94.77
N LEU A 430 -21.09 -12.70 93.79
CA LEU A 430 -22.31 -12.87 93.01
C LEU A 430 -22.09 -13.90 91.89
N VAL A 431 -22.84 -15.00 91.91
CA VAL A 431 -22.72 -16.11 90.97
C VAL A 431 -23.98 -16.17 90.11
N CYS A 432 -23.83 -16.14 88.77
CA CYS A 432 -24.92 -16.38 87.83
C CYS A 432 -25.21 -17.89 87.77
N VAL A 433 -26.46 -18.28 88.04
CA VAL A 433 -26.87 -19.68 88.04
C VAL A 433 -27.96 -19.88 86.99
N GLY A 434 -27.71 -20.79 86.04
CA GLY A 434 -28.70 -21.25 85.04
C GLY A 434 -28.58 -20.70 83.62
N GLU A 435 -27.50 -20.00 83.27
CA GLU A 435 -27.28 -19.49 81.91
C GLU A 435 -26.73 -20.56 80.94
N VAL A 436 -27.07 -20.42 79.65
CA VAL A 436 -26.44 -21.12 78.52
C VAL A 436 -25.64 -20.08 77.73
N THR A 437 -24.30 -20.18 77.79
CA THR A 437 -23.36 -19.27 77.12
C THR A 437 -23.05 -19.72 75.69
N GLY A 438 -22.93 -18.77 74.76
CA GLY A 438 -22.57 -19.01 73.36
C GLY A 438 -21.23 -19.71 73.19
N GLY A 439 -21.11 -20.51 72.14
CA GLY A 439 -19.88 -21.17 71.69
C GLY A 439 -19.18 -20.34 70.60
N PRO A 440 -18.04 -20.80 70.04
CA PRO A 440 -17.48 -20.17 68.84
C PRO A 440 -18.36 -20.42 67.60
N GLU A 441 -18.52 -19.38 66.78
CA GLU A 441 -19.25 -19.41 65.49
C GLU A 441 -18.82 -20.55 64.56
N SER A 442 -19.80 -21.18 63.90
CA SER A 442 -19.61 -22.23 62.89
C SER A 442 -20.40 -21.87 61.62
N CYS A 443 -19.87 -22.13 60.43
CA CYS A 443 -20.54 -21.74 59.17
C CYS A 443 -21.77 -22.61 58.87
N ASN A 444 -22.89 -22.32 59.51
CA ASN A 444 -24.09 -23.17 59.51
C ASN A 444 -25.41 -22.39 59.39
N GLY A 445 -25.36 -21.05 59.34
CA GLY A 445 -26.53 -20.18 59.23
C GLY A 445 -27.27 -19.95 60.55
N GLN A 446 -26.62 -20.13 61.70
CA GLN A 446 -27.13 -19.83 63.04
C GLN A 446 -26.16 -18.90 63.78
N ASP A 447 -26.70 -18.20 64.78
CA ASP A 447 -25.95 -17.33 65.72
C ASP A 447 -25.57 -18.21 66.94
N ASP A 448 -24.36 -18.76 66.90
CA ASP A 448 -23.84 -19.77 67.83
C ASP A 448 -23.13 -19.13 69.05
N ASP A 449 -22.65 -17.89 68.92
CA ASP A 449 -21.95 -17.11 69.93
C ASP A 449 -22.82 -16.02 70.60
N CYS A 450 -24.04 -15.83 70.10
CA CYS A 450 -25.11 -15.02 70.67
C CYS A 450 -24.79 -13.52 70.70
N ASP A 451 -24.00 -13.02 69.74
CA ASP A 451 -23.67 -11.60 69.59
C ASP A 451 -24.67 -10.81 68.71
N GLY A 452 -25.61 -11.53 68.06
CA GLY A 452 -26.72 -10.97 67.29
C GLY A 452 -26.48 -10.93 65.79
N SER A 453 -25.42 -11.59 65.36
CA SER A 453 -25.03 -11.69 63.97
C SER A 453 -24.92 -13.19 63.60
N VAL A 454 -25.08 -13.54 62.31
CA VAL A 454 -25.07 -14.94 61.83
C VAL A 454 -23.85 -15.20 60.93
N ASP A 455 -23.00 -16.16 61.33
CA ASP A 455 -21.79 -16.62 60.63
C ASP A 455 -20.69 -15.54 60.43
N GLU A 456 -20.37 -14.74 61.45
CA GLU A 456 -19.45 -13.60 61.36
C GLU A 456 -17.97 -13.99 61.39
N GLY A 457 -17.14 -13.18 60.74
CA GLY A 457 -15.69 -13.37 60.78
C GLY A 457 -15.19 -14.57 59.97
N ASN A 458 -16.00 -15.11 59.06
CA ASN A 458 -15.67 -16.26 58.19
C ASN A 458 -15.36 -17.55 59.00
N PRO A 459 -16.31 -18.05 59.82
CA PRO A 459 -16.12 -19.26 60.60
C PRO A 459 -15.90 -20.45 59.66
N ASP A 460 -15.03 -21.39 60.03
CA ASP A 460 -14.60 -22.54 59.21
C ASP A 460 -13.93 -22.21 57.84
N GLY A 461 -13.73 -20.93 57.53
CA GLY A 461 -13.12 -20.45 56.30
C GLY A 461 -11.59 -20.33 56.34
N GLY A 462 -11.01 -19.83 55.26
CA GLY A 462 -9.56 -19.55 55.14
C GLY A 462 -8.69 -20.71 54.65
N ALA A 463 -9.25 -21.91 54.48
CA ALA A 463 -8.55 -22.98 53.78
C ALA A 463 -8.47 -22.68 52.27
N ALA A 464 -7.31 -22.93 51.67
CA ALA A 464 -7.12 -22.80 50.22
C ALA A 464 -8.05 -23.75 49.45
N CYS A 465 -8.60 -23.28 48.34
CA CYS A 465 -9.46 -24.04 47.44
C CYS A 465 -9.11 -23.75 45.98
N GLY A 466 -9.10 -24.78 45.14
CA GLY A 466 -8.62 -24.70 43.76
C GLY A 466 -7.18 -25.19 43.58
N PRO A 467 -6.74 -25.50 42.35
CA PRO A 467 -5.37 -25.88 42.04
C PRO A 467 -4.40 -24.69 42.20
N THR A 468 -3.11 -24.98 42.40
CA THR A 468 -2.04 -23.98 42.56
C THR A 468 -0.94 -24.15 41.51
N THR A 469 -1.27 -24.72 40.35
CA THR A 469 -0.31 -24.98 39.28
C THR A 469 -0.28 -23.77 38.35
N ASP A 470 0.90 -23.17 38.17
CA ASP A 470 1.21 -22.04 37.30
C ASP A 470 0.16 -20.90 37.22
N ALA A 471 -0.59 -20.75 36.11
CA ALA A 471 -1.53 -19.64 35.90
C ALA A 471 -2.77 -19.69 36.82
N CYS A 472 -2.96 -20.83 37.49
CA CYS A 472 -4.10 -21.09 38.35
C CYS A 472 -3.76 -20.67 39.79
N THR A 473 -4.49 -19.68 40.30
CA THR A 473 -4.35 -19.21 41.68
C THR A 473 -5.43 -19.85 42.56
N ALA A 474 -5.02 -20.46 43.67
CA ALA A 474 -5.97 -20.97 44.64
C ALA A 474 -6.73 -19.82 45.32
N GLY A 475 -8.05 -19.94 45.38
CA GLY A 475 -8.91 -19.07 46.16
C GLY A 475 -8.92 -19.45 47.64
N ALA A 476 -9.64 -18.68 48.44
CA ALA A 476 -9.88 -18.97 49.85
C ALA A 476 -11.35 -19.36 50.05
N ARG A 477 -11.59 -20.34 50.93
CA ARG A 477 -12.95 -20.68 51.37
C ARG A 477 -13.51 -19.54 52.21
N THR A 478 -14.64 -18.99 51.78
CA THR A 478 -15.39 -17.92 52.43
C THR A 478 -16.79 -18.43 52.78
N CYS A 479 -17.20 -18.27 54.03
CA CYS A 479 -18.55 -18.57 54.48
C CYS A 479 -19.52 -17.50 53.93
N ARG A 480 -20.50 -17.93 53.13
CA ARG A 480 -21.57 -17.06 52.63
C ARG A 480 -22.91 -17.79 52.75
N GLY A 481 -23.76 -17.31 53.65
CA GLY A 481 -25.11 -17.84 53.86
C GLY A 481 -25.11 -19.29 54.37
N GLY A 482 -24.33 -19.60 55.40
CA GLY A 482 -24.24 -20.93 56.01
C GLY A 482 -23.55 -22.01 55.15
N THR A 483 -22.80 -21.63 54.11
CA THR A 483 -22.00 -22.56 53.28
C THR A 483 -20.66 -21.98 52.87
N LEU A 484 -19.61 -22.82 52.84
CA LEU A 484 -18.27 -22.46 52.38
C LEU A 484 -18.21 -22.42 50.85
N VAL A 485 -17.95 -21.23 50.30
CA VAL A 485 -17.79 -20.96 48.85
C VAL A 485 -16.33 -20.62 48.56
N CYS A 486 -15.80 -21.05 47.41
CA CYS A 486 -14.44 -20.69 47.01
C CYS A 486 -14.44 -19.33 46.29
N GLU A 487 -13.79 -18.33 46.86
CA GLU A 487 -13.69 -16.98 46.26
C GLU A 487 -12.22 -16.60 46.03
N GLY A 488 -11.96 -15.88 44.93
CA GLY A 488 -10.64 -15.31 44.62
C GLY A 488 -9.67 -16.21 43.83
N GLY A 489 -10.09 -17.40 43.37
CA GLY A 489 -9.27 -18.25 42.50
C GLY A 489 -9.55 -18.04 41.00
N THR A 490 -8.52 -18.13 40.16
CA THR A 490 -8.64 -18.19 38.69
C THR A 490 -8.89 -19.64 38.26
N GLY A 491 -9.99 -19.88 37.54
CA GLY A 491 -10.35 -21.22 37.01
C GLY A 491 -9.65 -21.53 35.68
N PRO A 492 -9.66 -22.81 35.24
CA PRO A 492 -8.98 -23.23 34.02
C PRO A 492 -9.60 -22.59 32.77
N SER A 493 -8.74 -22.07 31.89
CA SER A 493 -9.07 -21.54 30.57
C SER A 493 -8.37 -22.35 29.49
N ALA A 494 -8.82 -22.29 28.23
CA ALA A 494 -8.14 -23.01 27.15
C ALA A 494 -6.69 -22.53 26.99
N GLU A 495 -5.76 -23.47 26.81
CA GLU A 495 -4.33 -23.22 26.57
C GLU A 495 -4.09 -22.13 25.53
N ALA A 496 -3.26 -21.16 25.89
CA ALA A 496 -2.63 -20.24 24.96
C ALA A 496 -1.13 -20.57 24.85
N CYS A 497 -0.50 -20.33 23.70
CA CYS A 497 0.94 -20.53 23.51
C CYS A 497 1.78 -19.52 24.30
N ASN A 498 1.76 -19.62 25.62
CA ASN A 498 2.37 -18.67 26.54
C ASN A 498 3.27 -19.38 27.56
N THR A 499 3.52 -20.69 27.40
CA THR A 499 4.32 -21.55 28.29
C THR A 499 3.76 -21.70 29.71
N LEU A 500 2.50 -21.34 29.91
CA LEU A 500 1.75 -21.55 31.14
C LEU A 500 0.73 -22.67 30.92
N ASP A 501 0.49 -23.45 31.98
CA ASP A 501 -0.62 -24.39 32.08
C ASP A 501 -1.89 -23.58 32.43
N ASP A 502 -2.56 -23.07 31.40
CA ASP A 502 -3.75 -22.21 31.50
C ASP A 502 -5.01 -23.03 31.86
N ASP A 503 -5.03 -24.32 31.54
CA ASP A 503 -6.15 -25.24 31.79
C ASP A 503 -5.98 -26.14 33.03
N CYS A 504 -4.85 -25.99 33.71
CA CYS A 504 -4.45 -26.64 34.96
C CYS A 504 -4.40 -28.18 34.91
N ASP A 505 -4.16 -28.80 33.76
CA ASP A 505 -4.11 -30.26 33.60
C ASP A 505 -2.72 -30.90 33.86
N GLY A 506 -1.69 -30.05 34.02
CA GLY A 506 -0.31 -30.43 34.29
C GLY A 506 0.53 -30.67 33.04
N MET A 507 0.00 -30.38 31.85
CA MET A 507 0.76 -30.18 30.63
C MET A 507 0.82 -28.67 30.33
N THR A 508 1.74 -28.26 29.47
CA THR A 508 1.86 -26.85 29.06
C THR A 508 1.74 -26.79 27.54
N ASP A 509 0.95 -25.86 27.02
CA ASP A 509 0.82 -25.59 25.60
C ASP A 509 0.34 -26.82 24.77
N GLU A 510 -0.60 -27.62 25.30
CA GLU A 510 -1.23 -28.77 24.62
C GLU A 510 -2.59 -28.46 23.96
N GLY A 511 -3.19 -29.46 23.30
CA GLY A 511 -4.49 -29.29 22.63
C GLY A 511 -4.45 -28.62 21.25
N PHE A 512 -3.28 -28.14 20.80
CA PHE A 512 -3.11 -27.54 19.47
C PHE A 512 -3.01 -28.58 18.35
N ALA A 513 -3.62 -28.28 17.20
CA ALA A 513 -3.56 -29.14 16.01
C ALA A 513 -2.25 -28.95 15.24
N LEU A 514 -1.13 -29.38 15.82
CA LEU A 514 0.22 -29.12 15.31
C LEU A 514 0.51 -29.62 13.89
N ALA A 515 -0.31 -30.54 13.37
CA ALA A 515 -0.13 -31.10 12.03
C ALA A 515 -0.81 -30.30 10.91
N THR A 516 -1.76 -29.44 11.26
CA THR A 516 -2.68 -28.81 10.28
C THR A 516 -2.99 -27.34 10.58
N ASP A 517 -2.76 -26.88 11.80
CA ASP A 517 -3.00 -25.49 12.19
C ASP A 517 -1.85 -24.60 11.73
N VAL A 518 -2.17 -23.60 10.91
CA VAL A 518 -1.21 -22.64 10.36
C VAL A 518 -0.61 -21.74 11.44
N ASN A 519 -1.29 -21.56 12.58
CA ASN A 519 -0.81 -20.70 13.67
C ASN A 519 0.04 -21.47 14.71
N ASN A 520 0.07 -22.80 14.63
CA ASN A 520 0.72 -23.68 15.62
C ASN A 520 1.45 -24.84 14.93
N CYS A 521 2.07 -24.59 13.77
CA CYS A 521 2.54 -25.66 12.90
C CYS A 521 3.83 -26.30 13.42
N GLY A 522 3.81 -27.58 13.75
CA GLY A 522 4.97 -28.31 14.30
C GLY A 522 5.28 -28.01 15.76
N SER A 523 4.97 -26.81 16.25
CA SER A 523 5.01 -26.42 17.66
C SER A 523 4.04 -25.28 17.94
N CYS A 524 3.62 -25.13 19.20
CA CYS A 524 2.78 -24.02 19.65
C CYS A 524 3.41 -22.67 19.25
N GLY A 525 2.60 -21.74 18.72
CA GLY A 525 3.02 -20.39 18.36
C GLY A 525 3.90 -20.30 17.10
N ASN A 526 4.18 -21.43 16.44
CA ASN A 526 4.88 -21.43 15.16
C ASN A 526 3.91 -21.10 14.02
N VAL A 527 3.72 -19.80 13.80
CA VAL A 527 2.85 -19.27 12.74
C VAL A 527 3.57 -19.37 11.39
N CYS A 528 2.99 -20.14 10.47
CA CYS A 528 3.47 -20.18 9.09
C CYS A 528 3.09 -18.89 8.37
N SER A 529 4.09 -18.10 7.99
CA SER A 529 3.92 -16.87 7.22
C SER A 529 5.02 -16.77 6.18
N PHE A 530 4.64 -16.56 4.92
CA PHE A 530 5.55 -16.50 3.78
C PHE A 530 5.26 -15.23 2.97
N PRO A 531 6.28 -14.48 2.52
CA PRO A 531 6.09 -13.33 1.65
C PRO A 531 5.34 -13.69 0.37
N SER A 532 4.31 -12.91 0.02
CA SER A 532 3.55 -13.06 -1.23
C SER A 532 3.01 -14.47 -1.51
N ALA A 533 2.72 -15.25 -0.46
CA ALA A 533 2.26 -16.63 -0.55
C ALA A 533 1.25 -16.97 0.56
N THR A 534 0.33 -17.88 0.25
CA THR A 534 -0.60 -18.45 1.23
C THR A 534 0.07 -19.62 1.94
N ALA A 535 0.20 -19.54 3.26
CA ALA A 535 0.84 -20.59 4.06
C ALA A 535 -0.14 -21.75 4.36
N ARG A 536 0.39 -22.98 4.42
CA ARG A 536 -0.30 -24.18 4.91
C ARG A 536 0.58 -24.90 5.90
N CYS A 537 -0.02 -25.46 6.94
CA CYS A 537 0.63 -26.46 7.78
C CYS A 537 0.32 -27.86 7.25
N ALA A 538 1.35 -28.62 6.87
CA ALA A 538 1.22 -30.00 6.42
C ALA A 538 2.15 -30.90 7.24
N SER A 539 1.57 -31.84 7.98
CA SER A 539 2.31 -32.79 8.83
C SER A 539 3.27 -32.12 9.82
N GLY A 540 2.93 -30.91 10.27
CA GLY A 540 3.75 -30.15 11.22
C GLY A 540 4.95 -29.42 10.60
N SER A 541 4.94 -29.21 9.28
CA SER A 541 5.88 -28.33 8.59
C SER A 541 5.12 -27.24 7.84
N CYS A 542 5.63 -26.01 7.92
CA CYS A 542 5.10 -24.89 7.15
C CYS A 542 5.50 -25.04 5.68
N GLU A 543 4.50 -25.07 4.81
CA GLU A 543 4.65 -25.18 3.36
C GLU A 543 3.90 -24.06 2.65
N ILE A 544 4.37 -23.64 1.48
CA ILE A 544 3.61 -22.76 0.59
C ILE A 544 2.43 -23.55 0.01
N ALA A 545 1.21 -23.06 0.21
CA ALA A 545 0.00 -23.65 -0.37
C ALA A 545 -0.21 -23.20 -1.81
N SER A 546 -0.04 -21.89 -2.04
CA SER A 546 -0.14 -21.23 -3.33
C SER A 546 0.49 -19.85 -3.26
N CYS A 547 1.09 -19.39 -4.35
CA CYS A 547 1.53 -18.00 -4.47
C CYS A 547 0.34 -17.03 -4.57
N ALA A 548 0.59 -15.76 -4.23
CA ALA A 548 -0.34 -14.68 -4.52
C ALA A 548 -0.46 -14.48 -6.04
N ALA A 549 -1.49 -13.74 -6.47
CA ALA A 549 -1.66 -13.45 -7.89
C ALA A 549 -0.41 -12.75 -8.46
N ASN A 550 0.05 -13.20 -9.63
CA ASN A 550 1.22 -12.66 -10.33
C ASN A 550 2.55 -12.85 -9.59
N THR A 551 2.66 -13.77 -8.63
CA THR A 551 3.93 -14.15 -8.00
C THR A 551 4.23 -15.63 -8.16
N HIS A 552 5.52 -15.97 -8.30
CA HIS A 552 6.01 -17.32 -8.59
C HIS A 552 7.19 -17.65 -7.66
N ASP A 553 7.26 -18.91 -7.23
CA ASP A 553 8.37 -19.48 -6.46
C ASP A 553 9.31 -20.20 -7.44
N LEU A 554 10.46 -19.58 -7.71
CA LEU A 554 11.41 -20.08 -8.72
C LEU A 554 12.42 -21.08 -8.14
N ASP A 555 12.74 -20.98 -6.84
CA ASP A 555 13.78 -21.79 -6.21
C ASP A 555 13.24 -22.95 -5.34
N GLY A 556 11.93 -22.98 -5.12
CA GLY A 556 11.22 -23.97 -4.31
C GLY A 556 11.50 -23.84 -2.82
N VAL A 557 12.05 -22.70 -2.38
CA VAL A 557 12.46 -22.47 -1.00
C VAL A 557 11.37 -21.70 -0.27
N ALA A 558 10.56 -22.46 0.48
CA ALA A 558 9.44 -21.89 1.23
C ALA A 558 9.80 -20.70 2.15
N SER A 559 11.04 -20.58 2.63
CA SER A 559 11.42 -19.51 3.58
C SER A 559 11.38 -18.09 3.00
N ASN A 560 11.55 -17.93 1.69
CA ASN A 560 11.56 -16.64 1.01
C ASN A 560 10.23 -16.32 0.32
N GLY A 561 9.34 -17.31 0.18
CA GLY A 561 7.97 -17.12 -0.29
C GLY A 561 7.83 -17.34 -1.79
N CYS A 562 7.06 -16.47 -2.46
CA CYS A 562 7.00 -16.43 -3.92
C CYS A 562 7.63 -15.11 -4.35
N GLU A 563 8.88 -15.17 -4.78
CA GLU A 563 9.78 -14.02 -4.91
C GLU A 563 9.67 -13.34 -6.25
N TYR A 564 9.20 -14.05 -7.28
CA TYR A 564 9.22 -13.55 -8.64
C TYR A 564 7.88 -12.98 -9.06
N SER A 565 7.82 -11.67 -9.26
CA SER A 565 6.60 -10.98 -9.68
C SER A 565 6.54 -10.91 -11.20
N CYS A 566 5.55 -11.60 -11.79
CA CYS A 566 5.39 -11.72 -13.24
C CYS A 566 3.89 -11.71 -13.59
N SER A 567 3.52 -10.83 -14.52
CA SER A 567 2.13 -10.46 -14.81
C SER A 567 1.62 -10.98 -16.16
N PHE A 568 2.52 -11.54 -16.97
CA PHE A 568 2.24 -12.06 -18.30
C PHE A 568 2.38 -13.57 -18.18
N ALA A 569 1.32 -14.32 -18.51
CA ALA A 569 1.31 -15.77 -18.41
C ALA A 569 0.87 -16.34 -19.75
N GLY A 570 1.85 -16.82 -20.52
CA GLY A 570 1.74 -17.20 -21.92
C GLY A 570 2.93 -18.05 -22.38
N SER A 571 3.10 -18.17 -23.69
CA SER A 571 4.29 -18.76 -24.29
C SER A 571 5.27 -17.65 -24.60
N GLU A 572 6.56 -17.90 -24.37
CA GLU A 572 7.65 -16.97 -24.70
C GLU A 572 7.55 -16.40 -26.12
N VAL A 573 7.63 -15.08 -26.22
CA VAL A 573 7.71 -14.34 -27.49
C VAL A 573 8.81 -13.29 -27.39
N CYS A 574 9.46 -12.97 -28.51
CA CYS A 574 10.55 -11.98 -28.53
C CYS A 574 10.01 -10.55 -28.32
N ASN A 575 9.87 -10.11 -27.08
CA ASN A 575 9.32 -8.79 -26.72
C ASN A 575 10.05 -8.15 -25.52
N GLY A 576 11.10 -8.77 -24.98
CA GLY A 576 11.83 -8.23 -23.82
C GLY A 576 11.12 -8.43 -22.49
N ARG A 577 10.14 -9.33 -22.43
CA ARG A 577 9.39 -9.71 -21.22
C ARG A 577 9.60 -11.20 -20.97
N ASP A 578 9.41 -11.58 -19.72
CA ASP A 578 9.29 -12.98 -19.30
C ASP A 578 7.79 -13.29 -19.33
N ASP A 579 7.36 -13.98 -20.38
CA ASP A 579 5.96 -14.25 -20.68
C ASP A 579 5.49 -15.59 -20.09
N ASP A 580 6.41 -16.50 -19.75
CA ASP A 580 6.09 -17.78 -19.10
C ASP A 580 6.44 -17.84 -17.60
N CYS A 581 7.02 -16.76 -17.09
CA CYS A 581 7.39 -16.50 -15.71
C CYS A 581 8.45 -17.45 -15.12
N ASP A 582 9.39 -17.96 -15.92
CA ASP A 582 10.44 -18.86 -15.45
C ASP A 582 11.68 -18.16 -14.85
N GLY A 583 11.72 -16.82 -14.92
CA GLY A 583 12.81 -15.98 -14.41
C GLY A 583 13.90 -15.69 -15.44
N SER A 584 13.74 -16.19 -16.66
CA SER A 584 14.54 -15.82 -17.83
C SER A 584 13.70 -14.92 -18.76
N THR A 585 14.36 -14.15 -19.61
CA THR A 585 13.66 -13.30 -20.59
C THR A 585 14.04 -13.75 -21.99
N ASP A 586 13.05 -13.95 -22.86
CA ASP A 586 13.22 -14.26 -24.28
C ASP A 586 14.04 -15.55 -24.53
N GLU A 587 13.85 -16.58 -23.70
CA GLU A 587 14.49 -17.89 -23.85
C GLU A 587 13.63 -18.90 -24.62
N THR A 588 14.27 -19.96 -25.10
CA THR A 588 13.60 -21.06 -25.84
C THR A 588 12.75 -20.62 -27.03
N LEU A 589 13.00 -19.42 -27.56
CA LEU A 589 12.27 -18.84 -28.67
C LEU A 589 12.48 -19.59 -30.00
N ALA A 590 11.40 -19.71 -30.77
CA ALA A 590 11.44 -20.17 -32.16
C ALA A 590 11.54 -18.97 -33.10
N ALA A 591 12.68 -18.85 -33.80
CA ALA A 591 12.90 -17.84 -34.82
C ALA A 591 11.87 -17.95 -35.96
N PRO A 592 11.25 -16.84 -36.41
CA PRO A 592 10.36 -16.85 -37.56
C PRO A 592 11.09 -17.26 -38.84
N SER A 593 10.48 -18.12 -39.65
CA SER A 593 11.07 -18.55 -40.93
C SER A 593 10.94 -17.46 -41.99
N GLY A 594 12.03 -17.21 -42.75
CA GLY A 594 12.04 -16.23 -43.84
C GLY A 594 12.07 -14.76 -43.39
N PHE A 595 12.42 -14.49 -42.13
CA PHE A 595 12.43 -13.13 -41.57
C PHE A 595 13.56 -12.24 -42.10
N CYS A 596 14.76 -12.80 -42.35
CA CYS A 596 15.89 -12.05 -42.88
C CYS A 596 15.98 -12.15 -44.40
N ASN A 597 16.48 -11.09 -45.03
CA ASN A 597 16.66 -11.00 -46.47
C ASN A 597 17.59 -12.14 -46.96
N PRO A 598 17.12 -13.01 -47.88
CA PRO A 598 17.90 -14.14 -48.35
C PRO A 598 18.85 -13.81 -49.50
N ASN A 599 18.87 -12.58 -50.02
CA ASN A 599 19.65 -12.19 -51.19
C ASN A 599 21.09 -11.78 -50.83
N GLY A 600 21.95 -11.78 -51.85
CA GLY A 600 23.32 -11.28 -51.76
C GLY A 600 24.13 -11.76 -50.55
N VAL A 601 24.82 -10.82 -49.92
CA VAL A 601 25.61 -11.06 -48.70
C VAL A 601 24.75 -11.28 -47.44
N CYS A 602 23.45 -10.99 -47.50
CA CYS A 602 22.50 -11.23 -46.41
C CYS A 602 22.10 -12.70 -46.29
N ALA A 603 22.28 -13.47 -47.36
CA ALA A 603 21.94 -14.89 -47.44
C ALA A 603 22.53 -15.69 -46.26
N GLY A 604 21.68 -16.46 -45.57
CA GLY A 604 22.07 -17.29 -44.43
C GLY A 604 22.09 -16.58 -43.08
N THR A 605 21.75 -15.29 -43.03
CA THR A 605 21.54 -14.57 -41.76
C THR A 605 20.29 -15.10 -41.05
N THR A 606 20.44 -15.53 -39.80
CA THR A 606 19.32 -15.96 -38.95
C THR A 606 18.87 -14.82 -38.05
N PRO A 607 17.56 -14.63 -37.84
CA PRO A 607 17.08 -13.57 -36.96
C PRO A 607 17.49 -13.85 -35.51
N THR A 608 17.88 -12.80 -34.81
CA THR A 608 18.25 -12.81 -33.40
C THR A 608 17.27 -11.95 -32.62
N CYS A 609 16.80 -12.44 -31.48
CA CYS A 609 15.92 -11.66 -30.62
C CYS A 609 16.68 -10.51 -29.95
N ALA A 610 16.18 -9.28 -30.09
CA ALA A 610 16.73 -8.06 -29.50
C ALA A 610 15.84 -7.52 -28.35
N GLY A 611 15.15 -8.43 -27.65
CA GLY A 611 14.23 -8.12 -26.56
C GLY A 611 13.08 -7.22 -27.01
N ALA A 612 12.90 -6.07 -26.37
CA ALA A 612 11.82 -5.13 -26.69
C ALA A 612 11.84 -4.58 -28.13
N SER A 613 12.97 -4.69 -28.82
CA SER A 613 13.08 -4.32 -30.24
C SER A 613 12.66 -5.46 -31.20
N GLY A 614 12.21 -6.60 -30.67
CA GLY A 614 11.74 -7.74 -31.44
C GLY A 614 12.87 -8.50 -32.15
N TRP A 615 12.50 -9.32 -33.13
CA TRP A 615 13.45 -10.03 -33.97
C TRP A 615 14.21 -9.08 -34.88
N GLN A 616 15.53 -9.21 -34.94
CA GLN A 616 16.41 -8.39 -35.78
C GLN A 616 17.33 -9.25 -36.63
N CYS A 617 17.68 -8.75 -37.81
CA CYS A 617 18.65 -9.37 -38.70
C CYS A 617 19.97 -8.63 -38.60
N MET A 618 20.95 -9.28 -37.97
CA MET A 618 22.31 -8.75 -37.88
C MET A 618 23.11 -9.19 -39.11
N TYR A 619 23.03 -8.40 -40.19
CA TYR A 619 23.80 -8.66 -41.40
C TYR A 619 25.30 -8.41 -41.16
N GLY A 620 26.15 -9.15 -41.89
CA GLY A 620 27.59 -9.15 -41.70
C GLY A 620 28.29 -7.86 -42.16
N ALA A 621 29.60 -7.78 -41.97
CA ALA A 621 30.38 -6.57 -42.29
C ALA A 621 30.44 -6.21 -43.80
N ALA A 622 30.02 -7.11 -44.68
CA ALA A 622 29.90 -6.85 -46.11
C ALA A 622 28.59 -6.14 -46.47
N PHE A 623 27.58 -6.18 -45.59
CA PHE A 623 26.30 -5.50 -45.82
C PHE A 623 26.46 -3.98 -45.79
N GLN A 624 25.87 -3.29 -46.77
CA GLN A 624 25.94 -1.85 -46.98
C GLN A 624 24.56 -1.35 -47.41
N THR A 625 24.07 -0.23 -46.88
CA THR A 625 22.83 0.39 -47.38
C THR A 625 23.00 1.92 -47.41
N PRO A 626 23.06 2.57 -48.58
CA PRO A 626 23.09 1.97 -49.94
C PRO A 626 24.44 1.30 -50.26
N GLU A 627 24.45 0.38 -51.23
CA GLU A 627 25.69 -0.22 -51.73
C GLU A 627 26.63 0.85 -52.33
N SER A 628 27.92 0.75 -52.01
CA SER A 628 28.93 1.73 -52.45
C SER A 628 30.23 1.10 -52.96
N SER A 629 30.32 -0.23 -52.92
CA SER A 629 31.49 -0.99 -53.30
C SER A 629 31.25 -1.65 -54.65
N CYS A 630 32.25 -1.61 -55.54
CA CYS A 630 32.25 -2.38 -56.78
C CYS A 630 33.08 -3.64 -56.51
N ASP A 631 32.49 -4.66 -55.90
CA ASP A 631 33.15 -5.90 -55.50
C ASP A 631 32.48 -7.17 -56.04
N THR A 632 31.52 -7.03 -56.96
CA THR A 632 30.76 -8.12 -57.58
C THR A 632 29.88 -8.90 -56.59
N LEU A 633 29.58 -8.31 -55.44
CA LEU A 633 28.66 -8.84 -54.45
C LEU A 633 27.47 -7.89 -54.29
N ASP A 634 26.30 -8.46 -54.11
CA ASP A 634 25.07 -7.76 -53.73
C ASP A 634 25.14 -7.47 -52.22
N ASN A 635 25.63 -6.27 -51.90
CA ASN A 635 25.96 -5.85 -50.54
C ASN A 635 24.79 -5.13 -49.85
N ASP A 636 23.80 -4.62 -50.57
CA ASP A 636 22.56 -4.08 -49.98
C ASP A 636 21.37 -5.04 -50.01
N CYS A 637 21.56 -6.20 -50.64
CA CYS A 637 20.65 -7.34 -50.68
C CYS A 637 19.35 -7.07 -51.44
N ASP A 638 19.34 -6.11 -52.35
CA ASP A 638 18.18 -5.82 -53.20
C ASP A 638 18.04 -6.81 -54.37
N GLY A 639 19.04 -7.66 -54.59
CA GLY A 639 19.09 -8.67 -55.64
C GLY A 639 19.87 -8.27 -56.88
N PHE A 640 20.40 -7.04 -56.93
CA PHE A 640 21.31 -6.54 -57.95
C PHE A 640 22.75 -6.50 -57.41
N VAL A 641 23.72 -6.44 -58.32
CA VAL A 641 25.14 -6.47 -57.96
C VAL A 641 25.81 -5.23 -58.54
N ASP A 642 26.52 -4.46 -57.70
CA ASP A 642 27.24 -3.24 -58.07
C ASP A 642 26.35 -2.19 -58.80
N GLU A 643 25.07 -2.06 -58.44
CA GLU A 643 24.09 -1.19 -59.12
C GLU A 643 24.39 0.30 -58.96
N ALA A 644 25.15 0.69 -57.92
CA ALA A 644 25.79 2.00 -57.80
C ALA A 644 26.82 2.30 -58.91
N PHE A 645 27.21 1.30 -59.71
CA PHE A 645 28.16 1.40 -60.83
C PHE A 645 27.55 0.93 -62.17
N PRO A 646 26.67 1.73 -62.80
CA PRO A 646 25.87 1.32 -63.98
C PRO A 646 26.68 0.93 -65.22
N LEU A 647 27.97 1.25 -65.25
CA LEU A 647 28.85 0.93 -66.37
C LEU A 647 29.39 -0.51 -66.29
N VAL A 648 29.37 -1.17 -65.13
CA VAL A 648 29.85 -2.56 -65.00
C VAL A 648 29.14 -3.46 -66.02
N GLY A 649 29.92 -4.25 -66.77
CA GLY A 649 29.39 -5.11 -67.83
C GLY A 649 29.15 -4.42 -69.18
N THR A 650 29.11 -3.08 -69.24
CA THR A 650 28.95 -2.34 -70.51
C THR A 650 30.24 -2.34 -71.34
N SER A 651 30.11 -2.22 -72.66
CA SER A 651 31.27 -2.23 -73.57
C SER A 651 32.07 -0.93 -73.49
N CYS A 652 33.39 -1.05 -73.51
CA CYS A 652 34.34 0.05 -73.57
C CYS A 652 35.35 -0.17 -74.71
N SER A 653 36.01 0.89 -75.16
CA SER A 653 37.05 0.76 -76.19
C SER A 653 38.23 1.67 -75.95
N ASN A 654 39.41 1.25 -76.38
CA ASN A 654 40.65 2.01 -76.27
C ASN A 654 41.27 2.19 -77.67
N GLY A 655 41.59 3.43 -78.04
CA GLY A 655 41.98 3.80 -79.41
C GLY A 655 40.80 4.16 -80.33
N ALA A 656 41.11 4.63 -81.54
CA ALA A 656 40.15 5.01 -82.58
C ALA A 656 40.49 4.29 -83.90
N GLY A 657 39.51 4.19 -84.81
CA GLY A 657 39.69 3.58 -86.12
C GLY A 657 40.19 2.12 -86.08
N ALA A 658 41.19 1.76 -86.88
CA ALA A 658 41.71 0.38 -86.94
C ALA A 658 42.55 -0.03 -85.72
N CYS A 659 43.00 0.92 -84.90
CA CYS A 659 43.70 0.67 -83.64
C CYS A 659 42.74 0.45 -82.45
N ARG A 660 41.43 0.56 -82.67
CA ARG A 660 40.39 0.40 -81.64
C ARG A 660 40.35 -1.03 -81.12
N THR A 661 40.65 -1.21 -79.84
CA THR A 661 40.40 -2.44 -79.10
C THR A 661 39.11 -2.31 -78.30
N THR A 662 38.38 -3.40 -78.13
CA THR A 662 37.16 -3.44 -77.32
C THR A 662 37.39 -4.25 -76.06
N GLY A 663 36.69 -3.87 -74.99
CA GLY A 663 36.60 -4.58 -73.73
C GLY A 663 35.26 -4.28 -73.07
N ALA A 664 35.12 -4.67 -71.81
CA ALA A 664 34.02 -4.27 -70.93
C ALA A 664 34.56 -3.48 -69.73
N TYR A 665 33.73 -2.61 -69.16
CA TYR A 665 33.97 -2.02 -67.86
C TYR A 665 33.80 -3.10 -66.78
N ARG A 666 34.78 -3.19 -65.88
CA ARG A 666 34.79 -4.07 -64.69
C ARG A 666 35.19 -3.26 -63.47
N CYS A 667 34.92 -3.76 -62.27
CA CYS A 667 35.44 -3.15 -61.06
C CYS A 667 36.98 -3.07 -61.08
N ASN A 668 37.50 -1.93 -60.66
CA ASN A 668 38.94 -1.72 -60.51
C ASN A 668 39.48 -2.55 -59.34
N ALA A 669 40.81 -2.64 -59.21
CA ALA A 669 41.42 -3.41 -58.12
C ALA A 669 41.21 -2.81 -56.70
N MET A 670 40.68 -1.58 -56.61
CA MET A 670 40.43 -0.88 -55.34
C MET A 670 38.98 -1.01 -54.88
N GLY A 671 38.06 -1.47 -55.74
CA GLY A 671 36.64 -1.68 -55.44
C GLY A 671 35.81 -0.39 -55.35
N ASP A 672 36.33 0.75 -55.83
CA ASP A 672 35.70 2.07 -55.67
C ASP A 672 35.37 2.78 -57.00
N ALA A 673 35.72 2.17 -58.14
CA ALA A 673 35.39 2.66 -59.47
C ALA A 673 35.45 1.53 -60.52
N VAL A 674 34.98 1.81 -61.72
CA VAL A 674 35.09 0.91 -62.88
C VAL A 674 36.30 1.26 -63.75
N GLU A 675 36.94 0.23 -64.31
CA GLU A 675 38.02 0.37 -65.29
C GLU A 675 37.72 -0.39 -66.59
N CYS A 676 38.20 0.14 -67.70
CA CYS A 676 38.03 -0.50 -69.00
C CYS A 676 39.05 -1.65 -69.18
N SER A 677 38.55 -2.84 -69.47
CA SER A 677 39.38 -4.03 -69.73
C SER A 677 40.01 -4.07 -71.13
N ALA A 678 39.71 -3.11 -72.00
CA ALA A 678 40.23 -3.07 -73.36
C ALA A 678 41.78 -2.98 -73.35
N PRO A 679 42.48 -3.86 -74.08
CA PRO A 679 43.93 -3.79 -74.24
C PRO A 679 44.39 -2.42 -74.74
N PRO A 680 45.66 -2.02 -74.53
CA PRO A 680 46.19 -0.79 -75.12
C PRO A 680 45.89 -0.74 -76.63
N ALA A 681 45.59 0.45 -77.14
CA ALA A 681 45.30 0.66 -78.56
C ALA A 681 46.39 0.01 -79.44
N GLY A 682 45.98 -0.56 -80.57
CA GLY A 682 46.90 -1.12 -81.55
C GLY A 682 47.94 -0.10 -82.00
N ALA A 683 49.12 -0.56 -82.42
CA ALA A 683 50.11 0.35 -83.01
C ALA A 683 49.57 0.93 -84.33
N PRO A 684 49.83 2.21 -84.63
CA PRO A 684 49.41 2.83 -85.88
C PRO A 684 50.04 2.13 -87.09
N ALA A 685 49.30 2.08 -88.19
CA ALA A 685 49.70 1.44 -89.43
C ALA A 685 49.58 2.45 -90.59
N ASP A 686 50.16 2.14 -91.76
CA ASP A 686 50.03 3.02 -92.92
C ASP A 686 48.56 3.02 -93.42
N GLU A 687 47.97 4.21 -93.61
CA GLU A 687 46.60 4.43 -94.08
C GLU A 687 46.19 3.55 -95.28
N ALA A 688 45.25 2.63 -95.05
CA ALA A 688 44.53 1.94 -96.10
C ALA A 688 43.21 2.68 -96.36
N CYS A 689 42.84 2.93 -97.61
CA CYS A 689 41.58 3.60 -97.96
C CYS A 689 40.34 2.70 -97.73
N ASN A 690 40.17 2.21 -96.50
CA ASN A 690 39.16 1.25 -96.03
C ASN A 690 37.98 1.94 -95.32
N GLY A 691 38.05 3.26 -95.12
CA GLY A 691 37.02 4.04 -94.42
C GLY A 691 37.18 4.09 -92.89
N LEU A 692 38.28 3.58 -92.34
CA LEU A 692 38.68 3.69 -90.94
C LEU A 692 39.95 4.55 -90.82
N ASP A 693 40.17 5.13 -89.64
CA ASP A 693 41.38 5.89 -89.31
C ASP A 693 42.49 4.91 -88.89
N ASP A 694 43.55 4.76 -89.68
CA ASP A 694 44.61 3.75 -89.47
C ASP A 694 45.90 4.37 -88.84
N ASP A 695 45.96 5.71 -88.70
CA ASP A 695 47.14 6.52 -88.34
C ASP A 695 47.37 6.76 -86.83
#